data_AF-A0A5Q0LCB2-F1
#
_entry.id   AF-A0A5Q0LCB2-F1
#
_cell.length_a   1.000
_cell.length_b   1.000
_cell.length_c   1.000
_cell.angle_alpha   90.00
_cell.angle_beta   90.00
_cell.angle_gamma   90.00
#
_symmetry.space_group_name_H-M   'P 1'
#
loop_
_entity.id
_entity.type
_entity.pdbx_description
1 polymer ?
#
loop_
_entity_poly.entity_id
_entity_poly.type
_entity_poly.pdbx_seq_one_letter_code
_entity_poly.pdbx_strand_id
1 'polypeptide(L)'
;MATPTVSVIIAAYNAMPYVTRTISSVAEQTIGTERLEVIVVDDGSTDGTAAELDRLTDVHPGLLRVVRQENSGGPAAPRNAGLDLARGEFVFFLDADDRLGPEALERMVAMAEENGTDVVLGKMVGGGGREAPTSMFRRNEPKTDVFTSRVYWTLSPMKLFRRDLLERHGLRFPTDLPTGEDQPFVASAYLHASGISVVADYDCVHWVLRDDGTNITATTSGSEPRLRYLARMVDLITDNVPPGPGRDRLAHRHLTVEVRSLVHSHLALETRERQRETLARLTRVITPLLHDGLRGELSAMAWLRLHLVRHDMPGELLELDRFEDESKESGVATPLVVDRGRAYARYPFFRDPARAVPDDCYDVTGQVGTRHHVSRAELRGTVLRLAGYAYLHRVATQDVTTELVLRERESGTEHRLPVTHTATPGLGAYEDEGRYTYDTAGFEARVDIETAAGAAPLDDGLWDISLAVGAQGLSREVRIGGKRGEDVSGVADTRVVDTPRDVRAVTLYTTKPHGNFTLDLGERKHRVLSHLKLAPARWNASTPTELLVSGRWTLGAYPDGPLELVLSGDGGATAVFPATRTPHGDTFTARVPAADLPAGVWSGELRLSGWSVTLPPLPENLTAAKWRRRGTPWYAKPLSGGSERFALRVGKTGLVKTVAGRVRP
;
A
#
# COMPACT_ATOMS: atom_id res chain seq x y z
N MET A 1 14.05 -38.98 23.81
CA MET A 1 13.06 -37.87 23.91
C MET A 1 12.87 -37.33 22.51
N ALA A 2 11.65 -36.95 22.14
CA ALA A 2 11.39 -36.32 20.85
C ALA A 2 12.15 -34.99 20.74
N THR A 3 12.61 -34.65 19.53
CA THR A 3 13.25 -33.35 19.26
C THR A 3 12.18 -32.26 19.36
N PRO A 4 12.39 -31.19 20.16
CA PRO A 4 11.44 -30.09 20.23
C PRO A 4 11.37 -29.37 18.87
N THR A 5 10.25 -28.69 18.59
CA THR A 5 10.15 -27.82 17.42
C THR A 5 10.91 -26.52 17.64
N VAL A 6 10.79 -25.91 18.83
CA VAL A 6 11.44 -24.62 19.13
C VAL A 6 12.23 -24.70 20.44
N SER A 7 13.48 -24.24 20.40
CA SER A 7 14.26 -23.90 21.59
C SER A 7 14.15 -22.40 21.86
N VAL A 8 13.56 -22.02 22.99
CA VAL A 8 13.53 -20.61 23.43
C VAL A 8 14.73 -20.37 24.34
N ILE A 9 15.62 -19.45 23.94
CA ILE A 9 16.82 -19.09 24.68
C ILE A 9 16.58 -17.75 25.38
N ILE A 10 16.79 -17.73 26.69
CA ILE A 10 16.64 -16.54 27.53
C ILE A 10 17.95 -16.26 28.25
N ALA A 11 18.57 -15.12 27.96
CA ALA A 11 19.70 -14.60 28.73
C ALA A 11 19.18 -13.77 29.89
N ALA A 12 19.46 -14.19 31.13
CA ALA A 12 18.95 -13.55 32.34
C ALA A 12 20.11 -12.97 33.16
N TYR A 13 19.99 -11.70 33.54
CA TYR A 13 20.84 -11.07 34.55
C TYR A 13 20.01 -10.04 35.28
N ASN A 14 19.91 -10.19 36.60
CA ASN A 14 19.08 -9.35 37.47
C ASN A 14 17.71 -9.04 36.85
N ALA A 15 16.94 -10.10 36.60
CA ALA A 15 15.72 -10.06 35.83
C ALA A 15 14.45 -10.03 36.70
N MET A 16 14.57 -9.87 38.03
CA MET A 16 13.40 -9.70 38.87
C MET A 16 12.80 -8.29 38.69
N PRO A 17 11.45 -8.15 38.73
CA PRO A 17 10.45 -9.20 38.90
C PRO A 17 9.96 -9.84 37.58
N TYR A 18 10.60 -9.52 36.44
CA TYR A 18 10.06 -9.78 35.11
C TYR A 18 10.17 -11.24 34.64
N VAL A 19 11.23 -11.95 35.05
CA VAL A 19 11.57 -13.30 34.58
C VAL A 19 10.43 -14.32 34.73
N THR A 20 9.64 -14.21 35.80
CA THR A 20 8.46 -15.05 36.04
C THR A 20 7.47 -14.93 34.89
N ARG A 21 7.13 -13.70 34.49
CA ARG A 21 6.17 -13.43 33.41
C ARG A 21 6.72 -13.86 32.06
N THR A 22 8.01 -13.65 31.81
CA THR A 22 8.68 -14.09 30.59
C THR A 22 8.55 -15.60 30.41
N ILE A 23 8.95 -16.39 31.40
CA ILE A 23 8.91 -17.85 31.34
C ILE A 23 7.46 -18.35 31.27
N SER A 24 6.54 -17.80 32.06
CA SER A 24 5.11 -18.18 31.98
C SER A 24 4.54 -17.94 30.58
N SER A 25 4.89 -16.84 29.90
CA SER A 25 4.42 -16.57 28.54
C SER A 25 4.87 -17.60 27.50
N VAL A 26 6.03 -18.24 27.74
CA VAL A 26 6.55 -19.32 26.90
C VAL A 26 5.87 -20.65 27.25
N ALA A 27 5.65 -20.92 28.53
CA ALA A 27 4.95 -22.12 29.00
C ALA A 27 3.47 -22.17 28.56
N GLU A 28 2.85 -21.00 28.33
CA GLU A 28 1.46 -20.85 27.89
C GLU A 28 1.29 -20.83 26.36
N GLN A 29 2.36 -21.07 25.58
CA GLN A 29 2.28 -21.08 24.12
C GLN A 29 1.37 -22.21 23.61
N THR A 30 0.52 -21.86 22.67
CA THR A 30 -0.47 -22.76 22.03
C THR A 30 0.15 -23.87 21.18
N ILE A 31 1.42 -23.75 20.78
CA ILE A 31 2.15 -24.82 20.06
C ILE A 31 2.36 -26.09 20.92
N GLY A 32 2.12 -26.03 22.23
CA GLY A 32 2.22 -27.16 23.14
C GLY A 32 3.61 -27.30 23.76
N THR A 33 3.66 -27.61 25.06
CA THR A 33 4.92 -27.70 25.82
C THR A 33 5.79 -28.88 25.40
N GLU A 34 5.20 -29.92 24.82
CA GLU A 34 5.91 -31.08 24.25
C GLU A 34 6.71 -30.74 22.99
N ARG A 35 6.40 -29.62 22.33
CA ARG A 35 7.12 -29.09 21.16
C ARG A 35 8.13 -28.02 21.53
N LEU A 36 8.30 -27.72 22.81
CA LEU A 36 9.15 -26.64 23.29
C LEU A 36 10.25 -27.14 24.22
N GLU A 37 11.37 -26.44 24.21
CA GLU A 37 12.29 -26.41 25.33
C GLU A 37 12.67 -24.96 25.63
N VAL A 38 12.85 -24.64 26.91
CA VAL A 38 13.25 -23.30 27.37
C VAL A 38 14.61 -23.41 28.03
N ILE A 39 15.60 -22.70 27.50
CA ILE A 39 16.96 -22.68 28.01
C ILE A 39 17.21 -21.29 28.58
N VAL A 40 17.26 -21.18 29.90
CA VAL A 40 17.61 -19.94 30.59
C VAL A 40 19.07 -20.01 31.01
N VAL A 41 19.86 -19.04 30.57
CA VAL A 41 21.24 -18.86 31.03
C VAL A 41 21.28 -17.66 31.96
N ASP A 42 21.45 -17.93 33.25
CA ASP A 42 21.65 -16.94 34.31
C ASP A 42 23.12 -16.50 34.34
N ASP A 43 23.35 -15.24 33.98
CA ASP A 43 24.66 -14.60 33.82
C ASP A 43 25.13 -13.96 35.14
N GLY A 44 25.07 -14.75 36.22
CA GLY A 44 25.55 -14.37 37.55
C GLY A 44 24.66 -13.36 38.29
N SER A 45 23.34 -13.56 38.30
CA SER A 45 22.39 -12.66 38.99
C SER A 45 22.58 -12.61 40.52
N THR A 46 22.23 -11.47 41.11
CA THR A 46 22.34 -11.20 42.56
C THR A 46 21.02 -10.71 43.19
N ASP A 47 19.94 -10.56 42.42
CA ASP A 47 18.67 -9.93 42.82
C ASP A 47 17.54 -10.92 43.17
N GLY A 48 17.85 -12.21 43.33
CA GLY A 48 16.87 -13.27 43.56
C GLY A 48 16.42 -14.01 42.29
N THR A 49 16.83 -13.56 41.09
CA THR A 49 16.54 -14.25 39.82
C THR A 49 16.88 -15.73 39.87
N ALA A 50 18.06 -16.10 40.41
CA ALA A 50 18.48 -17.49 40.50
C ALA A 50 17.51 -18.38 41.30
N ALA A 51 16.98 -17.87 42.42
CA ALA A 51 16.02 -18.61 43.25
C ALA A 51 14.65 -18.74 42.56
N GLU A 52 14.22 -17.70 41.84
CA GLU A 52 12.99 -17.74 41.06
C GLU A 52 13.09 -18.74 39.89
N LEU A 53 14.25 -18.84 39.24
CA LEU A 53 14.50 -19.83 38.20
C LEU A 53 14.45 -21.27 38.73
N ASP A 54 14.96 -21.53 39.94
CA ASP A 54 14.82 -22.84 40.59
C ASP A 54 13.34 -23.17 40.84
N ARG A 55 12.59 -22.21 41.41
CA ARG A 55 11.14 -22.37 41.64
C ARG A 55 10.36 -22.63 40.35
N LEU A 56 10.68 -21.92 39.26
CA LEU A 56 10.02 -22.10 37.96
C LEU A 56 10.37 -23.43 37.30
N THR A 57 11.56 -23.98 37.57
CA THR A 57 11.95 -25.32 37.10
C THR A 57 11.07 -26.39 37.75
N ASP A 58 10.75 -26.24 39.03
CA ASP A 58 9.84 -27.13 39.74
C ASP A 58 8.39 -27.02 39.24
N VAL A 59 7.95 -25.80 38.87
CA VAL A 59 6.59 -25.56 38.34
C VAL A 59 6.41 -26.08 36.90
N HIS A 60 7.48 -26.07 36.10
CA HIS A 60 7.44 -26.48 34.68
C HIS A 60 8.40 -27.65 34.39
N PRO A 61 8.16 -28.84 35.00
CA PRO A 61 9.08 -29.96 34.91
C PRO A 61 9.23 -30.45 33.47
N GLY A 62 10.47 -30.57 33.00
CA GLY A 62 10.80 -31.06 31.66
C GLY A 62 10.74 -30.02 30.54
N LEU A 63 10.18 -28.82 30.79
CA LEU A 63 10.18 -27.71 29.84
C LEU A 63 11.40 -26.81 30.01
N LEU A 64 11.75 -26.47 31.26
CA LEU A 64 12.77 -25.48 31.59
C LEU A 64 14.12 -26.12 31.94
N ARG A 65 15.19 -25.61 31.33
CA ARG A 65 16.59 -25.91 31.64
C ARG A 65 17.31 -24.63 32.04
N VAL A 66 17.81 -24.59 33.27
CA VAL A 66 18.59 -23.47 33.79
C VAL A 66 20.08 -23.79 33.76
N VAL A 67 20.88 -22.86 33.24
CA VAL A 67 22.35 -22.90 33.24
C VAL A 67 22.85 -21.64 33.91
N ARG A 68 23.92 -21.77 34.71
CA ARG A 68 24.51 -20.66 35.46
C ARG A 68 25.95 -20.46 35.01
N GLN A 69 26.35 -19.21 34.85
CA GLN A 69 27.72 -18.81 34.56
C GLN A 69 28.11 -17.57 35.37
N GLU A 70 29.40 -17.25 35.38
CA GLU A 70 29.87 -15.96 35.88
C GLU A 70 29.43 -14.83 34.94
N ASN A 71 29.14 -13.66 35.51
CA ASN A 71 28.65 -12.51 34.75
C ASN A 71 29.62 -12.11 33.63
N SER A 72 29.13 -12.18 32.39
CA SER A 72 29.89 -11.93 31.17
C SER A 72 29.88 -10.48 30.70
N GLY A 73 29.08 -9.62 31.33
CA GLY A 73 28.95 -8.20 31.03
C GLY A 73 27.95 -7.86 29.91
N GLY A 74 27.27 -8.85 29.33
CA GLY A 74 26.28 -8.61 28.28
C GLY A 74 25.58 -9.88 27.80
N PRO A 75 24.55 -9.77 26.94
CA PRO A 75 23.73 -10.92 26.57
C PRO A 75 24.38 -11.85 25.53
N ALA A 76 25.51 -11.48 24.91
CA ALA A 76 26.17 -12.28 23.86
C ALA A 76 26.57 -13.69 24.33
N ALA A 77 27.34 -13.77 25.42
CA ALA A 77 27.84 -15.03 25.96
C ALA A 77 26.71 -15.97 26.44
N PRO A 78 25.74 -15.51 27.26
CA PRO A 78 24.63 -16.38 27.66
C PRO A 78 23.75 -16.82 26.48
N ARG A 79 23.54 -15.97 25.45
CA ARG A 79 22.82 -16.39 24.23
C ARG A 79 23.59 -17.48 23.46
N ASN A 80 24.91 -17.36 23.34
CA ASN A 80 25.75 -18.39 22.71
C ASN A 80 25.75 -19.70 23.51
N ALA A 81 25.88 -19.63 24.84
CA ALA A 81 25.80 -20.81 25.71
C ALA A 81 24.44 -21.51 25.59
N GLY A 82 23.35 -20.74 25.51
CA GLY A 82 22.02 -21.29 25.25
C GLY A 82 21.91 -21.92 23.86
N LEU A 83 22.53 -21.32 22.84
CA LEU A 83 22.51 -21.83 21.48
C LEU A 83 23.25 -23.17 21.35
N ASP A 84 24.37 -23.34 22.06
CA ASP A 84 25.13 -24.60 22.09
C ASP A 84 24.34 -25.75 22.74
N LEU A 85 23.30 -25.43 23.52
CA LEU A 85 22.43 -26.40 24.18
C LEU A 85 21.11 -26.64 23.45
N ALA A 86 20.80 -25.84 22.43
CA ALA A 86 19.53 -25.89 21.70
C ALA A 86 19.43 -27.11 20.79
N ARG A 87 18.30 -27.82 20.88
CA ARG A 87 17.99 -29.04 20.12
C ARG A 87 16.84 -28.84 19.13
N GLY A 88 16.09 -27.75 19.24
CA GLY A 88 14.92 -27.47 18.44
C GLY A 88 15.23 -27.31 16.96
N GLU A 89 14.27 -27.60 16.08
CA GLU A 89 14.41 -27.28 14.66
C GLU A 89 14.58 -25.76 14.47
N PHE A 90 13.89 -24.98 15.29
CA PHE A 90 14.00 -23.54 15.36
C PHE A 90 14.54 -23.07 16.71
N VAL A 91 15.16 -21.89 16.70
CA VAL A 91 15.63 -21.16 17.87
C VAL A 91 14.94 -19.81 17.93
N PHE A 92 14.47 -19.42 19.11
CA PHE A 92 13.94 -18.09 19.38
C PHE A 92 14.69 -17.46 20.55
N PHE A 93 15.22 -16.26 20.40
CA PHE A 93 15.84 -15.52 21.50
C PHE A 93 14.81 -14.59 22.15
N LEU A 94 14.64 -14.68 23.46
CA LEU A 94 13.71 -13.85 24.23
C LEU A 94 14.47 -13.18 25.37
N ASP A 95 14.36 -11.86 25.49
CA ASP A 95 14.96 -11.13 26.60
C ASP A 95 14.17 -11.40 27.90
N ALA A 96 14.87 -11.45 29.03
CA ALA A 96 14.32 -11.92 30.32
C ALA A 96 13.27 -10.99 30.97
N ASP A 97 12.99 -9.86 30.33
CA ASP A 97 11.97 -8.88 30.72
C ASP A 97 10.82 -8.75 29.72
N ASP A 98 10.94 -9.36 28.54
CA ASP A 98 9.93 -9.34 27.49
C ASP A 98 9.04 -10.58 27.55
N ARG A 99 7.95 -10.61 26.77
CA ARG A 99 7.06 -11.77 26.71
C ARG A 99 6.52 -12.04 25.32
N LEU A 100 6.08 -13.27 25.09
CA LEU A 100 5.41 -13.67 23.86
C LEU A 100 3.89 -13.53 23.94
N GLY A 101 3.27 -13.28 22.80
CA GLY A 101 1.83 -13.47 22.62
C GLY A 101 1.49 -14.97 22.58
N PRO A 102 0.30 -15.42 23.06
CA PRO A 102 -0.02 -16.85 23.21
C PRO A 102 0.14 -17.73 21.97
N GLU A 103 -0.06 -17.17 20.77
CA GLU A 103 0.04 -17.89 19.48
C GLU A 103 1.33 -17.56 18.71
N ALA A 104 2.28 -16.85 19.34
CA ALA A 104 3.44 -16.32 18.65
C ALA A 104 4.28 -17.44 18.00
N LEU A 105 4.69 -18.44 18.79
CA LEU A 105 5.55 -19.51 18.27
C LEU A 105 4.81 -20.40 17.26
N GLU A 106 3.54 -20.73 17.51
CA GLU A 106 2.71 -21.52 16.59
C GLU A 106 2.63 -20.84 15.21
N ARG A 107 2.27 -19.56 15.18
CA ARG A 107 2.14 -18.79 13.94
C ARG A 107 3.46 -18.61 13.20
N MET A 108 4.54 -18.32 13.93
CA MET A 108 5.86 -18.13 13.31
C MET A 108 6.41 -19.44 12.73
N VAL A 109 6.23 -20.58 13.43
CA VAL A 109 6.61 -21.90 12.92
C VAL A 109 5.80 -22.26 11.68
N ALA A 110 4.48 -22.11 11.73
CA ALA A 110 3.61 -22.37 10.58
C ALA A 110 4.01 -21.53 9.36
N MET A 111 4.30 -20.25 9.57
CA MET A 111 4.78 -19.35 8.51
C MET A 111 6.12 -19.81 7.92
N ALA A 112 7.06 -20.28 8.74
CA ALA A 112 8.35 -20.79 8.29
C ALA A 112 8.23 -22.06 7.46
N GLU A 113 7.41 -23.00 7.93
CA GLU A 113 7.18 -24.30 7.31
C GLU A 113 6.42 -24.16 5.97
N GLU A 114 5.36 -23.37 5.94
CA GLU A 114 4.55 -23.14 4.73
C GLU A 114 5.37 -22.51 3.60
N ASN A 115 6.33 -21.64 3.93
CA ASN A 115 7.06 -20.83 2.95
C ASN A 115 8.52 -21.25 2.74
N GLY A 116 9.00 -22.25 3.47
CA GLY A 116 10.39 -22.70 3.43
C GLY A 116 11.37 -21.56 3.69
N THR A 117 11.14 -20.81 4.76
CA THR A 117 12.01 -19.70 5.20
C THR A 117 12.83 -20.11 6.42
N ASP A 118 13.96 -19.41 6.58
CA ASP A 118 14.92 -19.69 7.66
C ASP A 118 14.82 -18.68 8.80
N VAL A 119 14.22 -17.51 8.55
CA VAL A 119 14.03 -16.48 9.58
C VAL A 119 12.60 -15.95 9.53
N VAL A 120 11.94 -15.87 10.67
CA VAL A 120 10.58 -15.31 10.78
C VAL A 120 10.55 -14.19 11.81
N LEU A 121 10.06 -13.03 11.36
CA LEU A 121 9.78 -11.89 12.21
C LEU A 121 8.33 -11.96 12.69
N GLY A 122 8.14 -12.06 14.00
CA GLY A 122 6.86 -11.79 14.63
C GLY A 122 6.72 -10.30 14.97
N LYS A 123 5.51 -9.73 14.80
CA LYS A 123 5.26 -8.33 15.14
C LYS A 123 5.61 -8.03 16.59
N MET A 124 6.43 -7.01 16.76
CA MET A 124 6.79 -6.47 18.07
C MET A 124 5.85 -5.32 18.40
N VAL A 125 5.38 -5.29 19.65
CA VAL A 125 4.60 -4.18 20.18
C VAL A 125 5.24 -3.65 21.46
N GLY A 126 5.28 -2.33 21.54
CA GLY A 126 5.81 -1.60 22.68
C GLY A 126 4.82 -1.55 23.84
N GLY A 127 5.28 -1.82 25.05
CA GLY A 127 4.57 -1.57 26.31
C GLY A 127 5.30 -0.56 27.19
N GLY A 128 4.57 0.18 28.02
CA GLY A 128 5.16 1.06 29.03
C GLY A 128 5.98 2.24 28.49
N GLY A 129 5.71 2.70 27.25
CA GLY A 129 6.42 3.83 26.63
C GLY A 129 7.64 3.46 25.78
N ARG A 130 8.01 2.18 25.68
CA ARG A 130 9.05 1.70 24.77
C ARG A 130 8.51 1.57 23.35
N GLU A 131 9.06 2.29 22.38
CA GLU A 131 8.63 2.19 20.98
C GLU A 131 9.16 0.90 20.31
N ALA A 132 8.32 0.25 19.49
CA ALA A 132 8.70 -0.92 18.71
C ALA A 132 8.81 -0.57 17.20
N PRO A 133 9.68 -1.26 16.44
CA PRO A 133 9.74 -1.10 14.99
C PRO A 133 8.39 -1.43 14.33
N THR A 134 7.89 -0.57 13.45
CA THR A 134 6.58 -0.78 12.79
C THR A 134 6.68 -0.98 11.27
N SER A 135 7.75 -0.49 10.64
CA SER A 135 7.76 -0.32 9.18
C SER A 135 7.73 -1.62 8.38
N MET A 136 8.20 -2.73 8.94
CA MET A 136 8.15 -4.07 8.35
C MET A 136 6.86 -4.84 8.69
N PHE A 137 6.14 -4.45 9.73
CA PHE A 137 4.92 -5.13 10.20
C PHE A 137 3.64 -4.50 9.66
N ARG A 138 3.66 -3.99 8.42
CA ARG A 138 2.47 -3.42 7.77
C ARG A 138 1.54 -4.48 7.21
N ARG A 139 2.07 -5.66 6.88
CA ARG A 139 1.35 -6.82 6.32
C ARG A 139 2.20 -8.07 6.48
N ASN A 140 1.57 -9.24 6.42
CA ASN A 140 2.30 -10.50 6.34
C ASN A 140 3.11 -10.54 5.04
N GLU A 141 4.34 -11.03 5.12
CA GLU A 141 5.18 -11.32 3.96
C GLU A 141 5.59 -12.79 4.02
N PRO A 142 5.01 -13.67 3.18
CA PRO A 142 5.27 -15.11 3.26
C PRO A 142 6.74 -15.45 2.98
N LYS A 143 7.37 -14.75 2.03
CA LYS A 143 8.80 -14.88 1.73
C LYS A 143 9.35 -13.57 1.15
N THR A 144 10.45 -13.10 1.70
CA THR A 144 11.11 -11.83 1.36
C THR A 144 12.61 -11.89 1.65
N ASP A 145 13.33 -10.80 1.34
CA ASP A 145 14.75 -10.62 1.66
C ASP A 145 15.05 -9.18 2.14
N VAL A 146 16.32 -8.92 2.47
CA VAL A 146 16.79 -7.61 2.94
C VAL A 146 16.84 -6.53 1.84
N PHE A 147 16.83 -6.92 0.57
CA PHE A 147 16.95 -6.04 -0.58
C PHE A 147 15.60 -5.56 -1.11
N THR A 148 14.54 -6.31 -0.84
CA THR A 148 13.19 -6.07 -1.35
C THR A 148 12.25 -5.57 -0.24
N SER A 149 12.48 -5.95 1.02
CA SER A 149 11.66 -5.56 2.16
C SER A 149 12.38 -4.65 3.18
N ARG A 150 11.65 -4.24 4.20
CA ARG A 150 12.14 -3.38 5.30
C ARG A 150 12.63 -4.19 6.51
N VAL A 151 12.74 -5.52 6.39
CA VAL A 151 13.16 -6.42 7.48
C VAL A 151 14.54 -6.05 8.06
N TYR A 152 15.44 -5.49 7.25
CA TYR A 152 16.76 -5.03 7.70
C TYR A 152 16.71 -3.83 8.67
N TRP A 153 15.57 -3.15 8.78
CA TRP A 153 15.40 -2.05 9.74
C TRP A 153 15.16 -2.52 11.18
N THR A 154 15.05 -3.84 11.42
CA THR A 154 15.03 -4.45 12.76
C THR A 154 16.06 -5.57 12.83
N LEU A 155 17.11 -5.34 13.62
CA LEU A 155 18.23 -6.26 13.79
C LEU A 155 18.32 -6.83 15.22
N SER A 156 17.23 -6.75 15.99
CA SER A 156 17.11 -7.47 17.28
C SER A 156 17.06 -8.98 17.08
N PRO A 157 17.48 -9.80 18.05
CA PRO A 157 17.48 -11.25 17.89
C PRO A 157 16.12 -11.89 18.25
N MET A 158 15.10 -11.11 18.63
CA MET A 158 13.77 -11.62 19.02
C MET A 158 12.93 -12.03 17.80
N LYS A 159 13.39 -13.08 17.13
CA LYS A 159 12.88 -13.65 15.89
C LYS A 159 13.05 -15.17 15.95
N LEU A 160 12.31 -15.88 15.11
CA LEU A 160 12.48 -17.31 14.94
C LEU A 160 13.57 -17.56 13.88
N PHE A 161 14.56 -18.38 14.20
CA PHE A 161 15.63 -18.77 13.28
C PHE A 161 15.63 -20.29 13.12
N ARG A 162 15.77 -20.80 11.91
CA ARG A 162 16.04 -22.22 11.68
C ARG A 162 17.42 -22.54 12.26
N ARG A 163 17.52 -23.52 13.16
CA ARG A 163 18.78 -23.87 13.82
C ARG A 163 19.86 -24.27 12.82
N ASP A 164 19.49 -25.01 11.79
CA ASP A 164 20.39 -25.44 10.71
C ASP A 164 21.02 -24.25 9.96
N LEU A 165 20.31 -23.12 9.79
CA LEU A 165 20.92 -21.89 9.26
C LEU A 165 22.07 -21.41 10.16
N LEU A 166 21.83 -21.39 11.47
CA LEU A 166 22.82 -20.93 12.44
C LEU A 166 24.04 -21.86 12.49
N GLU A 167 23.82 -23.17 12.43
CA GLU A 167 24.87 -24.19 12.46
C GLU A 167 25.71 -24.22 11.18
N ARG A 168 25.07 -24.28 10.00
CA ARG A 168 25.76 -24.35 8.70
C ARG A 168 26.68 -23.15 8.44
N HIS A 169 26.33 -21.98 8.97
CA HIS A 169 27.10 -20.74 8.80
C HIS A 169 27.90 -20.35 10.04
N GLY A 170 27.91 -21.18 11.10
CA GLY A 170 28.67 -20.92 12.32
C GLY A 170 28.28 -19.61 13.01
N LEU A 171 27.01 -19.22 12.94
CA LEU A 171 26.55 -17.92 13.44
C LEU A 171 26.58 -17.89 14.97
N ARG A 172 27.24 -16.87 15.53
CA ARG A 172 27.37 -16.63 16.97
C ARG A 172 27.29 -15.13 17.26
N PHE A 173 26.82 -14.77 18.45
CA PHE A 173 26.87 -13.40 18.93
C PHE A 173 28.34 -13.03 19.23
N PRO A 174 28.86 -11.90 18.73
CA PRO A 174 30.21 -11.45 19.03
C PRO A 174 30.32 -11.02 20.49
N THR A 175 31.12 -11.74 21.28
CA THR A 175 31.33 -11.46 22.71
C THR A 175 32.33 -10.33 22.96
N ASP A 176 33.03 -9.86 21.92
CA ASP A 176 33.97 -8.73 21.97
C ASP A 176 33.29 -7.35 21.78
N LEU A 177 31.99 -7.35 21.46
CA LEU A 177 31.17 -6.15 21.35
C LEU A 177 30.38 -5.93 22.65
N PRO A 178 30.63 -4.83 23.38
CA PRO A 178 29.87 -4.52 24.60
C PRO A 178 28.45 -4.04 24.31
N THR A 179 28.17 -3.58 23.08
CA THR A 179 26.83 -3.19 22.61
C THR A 179 26.69 -3.47 21.12
N GLY A 180 25.45 -3.72 20.69
CA GLY A 180 25.12 -3.95 19.28
C GLY A 180 25.58 -5.32 18.78
N GLU A 181 25.78 -6.28 19.69
CA GLU A 181 26.17 -7.66 19.40
C GLU A 181 25.10 -8.42 18.60
N ASP A 182 23.84 -8.03 18.75
CA ASP A 182 22.71 -8.60 18.04
C ASP A 182 22.75 -8.29 16.54
N GLN A 183 23.13 -7.08 16.15
CA GLN A 183 22.99 -6.65 14.77
C GLN A 183 23.89 -7.44 13.79
N PRO A 184 25.18 -7.73 14.07
CA PRO A 184 25.98 -8.59 13.21
C PRO A 184 25.44 -10.01 13.11
N PHE A 185 24.92 -10.57 14.22
CA PHE A 185 24.32 -11.90 14.22
C PHE A 185 23.10 -11.96 13.30
N VAL A 186 22.15 -11.04 13.49
CA VAL A 186 20.89 -11.03 12.73
C VAL A 186 21.11 -10.65 11.27
N ALA A 187 21.98 -9.66 10.99
CA ALA A 187 22.32 -9.30 9.62
C ALA A 187 23.00 -10.46 8.88
N SER A 188 23.89 -11.19 9.53
CA SER A 188 24.50 -12.39 8.94
C SER A 188 23.46 -13.48 8.68
N ALA A 189 22.56 -13.74 9.64
CA ALA A 189 21.46 -14.68 9.46
C ALA A 189 20.57 -14.30 8.28
N TYR A 190 20.21 -13.03 8.14
CA TYR A 190 19.42 -12.55 7.00
C TYR A 190 20.12 -12.72 5.65
N LEU A 191 21.42 -12.41 5.57
CA LEU A 191 22.18 -12.50 4.32
C LEU A 191 22.37 -13.95 3.85
N HIS A 192 22.36 -14.90 4.77
CA HIS A 192 22.52 -16.33 4.49
C HIS A 192 21.20 -17.11 4.45
N ALA A 193 20.08 -16.48 4.79
CA ALA A 193 18.78 -17.13 4.83
C ALA A 193 18.26 -17.46 3.41
N SER A 194 17.66 -18.64 3.25
CA SER A 194 16.94 -19.05 2.04
C SER A 194 15.65 -18.25 1.80
N GLY A 195 15.23 -17.47 2.80
CA GLY A 195 14.10 -16.58 2.79
C GLY A 195 13.77 -16.09 4.19
N ILE A 196 13.14 -14.93 4.26
CA ILE A 196 12.66 -14.30 5.49
C ILE A 196 11.14 -14.18 5.41
N SER A 197 10.41 -14.51 6.48
CA SER A 197 8.96 -14.27 6.57
C SER A 197 8.62 -13.22 7.62
N VAL A 198 7.45 -12.60 7.47
CA VAL A 198 6.92 -11.63 8.43
C VAL A 198 5.49 -12.01 8.81
N VAL A 199 5.24 -12.17 10.11
CA VAL A 199 3.92 -12.27 10.74
C VAL A 199 3.59 -10.89 11.33
N ALA A 200 2.67 -10.18 10.70
CA ALA A 200 2.32 -8.79 11.02
C ALA A 200 0.88 -8.63 11.53
N ASP A 201 0.03 -9.64 11.36
CA ASP A 201 -1.38 -9.62 11.76
C ASP A 201 -1.64 -10.09 13.20
N TYR A 202 -0.58 -10.43 13.94
CA TYR A 202 -0.64 -10.86 15.33
C TYR A 202 0.51 -10.26 16.14
N ASP A 203 0.23 -9.80 17.36
CA ASP A 203 1.25 -9.24 18.26
C ASP A 203 2.04 -10.40 18.89
N CYS A 204 3.18 -10.74 18.29
CA CYS A 204 4.00 -11.89 18.69
C CYS A 204 4.89 -11.61 19.90
N VAL A 205 5.45 -10.40 19.98
CA VAL A 205 6.45 -10.03 21.00
C VAL A 205 6.03 -8.74 21.68
N HIS A 206 5.95 -8.74 23.00
CA HIS A 206 5.65 -7.55 23.78
C HIS A 206 6.91 -7.07 24.49
N TRP A 207 7.37 -5.87 24.12
CA TRP A 207 8.50 -5.21 24.77
C TRP A 207 8.06 -4.54 26.07
N VAL A 208 8.81 -4.78 27.13
CA VAL A 208 8.60 -4.16 28.44
C VAL A 208 9.70 -3.12 28.67
N LEU A 209 9.32 -2.01 29.29
CA LEU A 209 10.28 -1.05 29.83
C LEU A 209 10.49 -1.40 31.30
N ARG A 210 11.75 -1.63 31.71
CA ARG A 210 12.08 -1.82 33.12
C ARG A 210 11.89 -0.52 33.88
N ASP A 211 11.29 -0.61 35.06
CA ASP A 211 10.99 0.55 35.92
C ASP A 211 12.27 1.13 36.57
N ASP A 212 13.37 0.37 36.57
CA ASP A 212 14.66 0.70 37.19
C ASP A 212 15.66 1.41 36.25
N GLY A 213 15.34 1.53 34.96
CA GLY A 213 16.18 2.20 33.96
C GLY A 213 17.48 1.48 33.58
N THR A 214 17.68 0.20 33.94
CA THR A 214 18.96 -0.51 33.79
C THR A 214 19.22 -1.15 32.41
N ASN A 215 18.53 -0.72 31.35
CA ASN A 215 18.72 -1.27 30.01
C ASN A 215 20.18 -1.07 29.56
N ILE A 216 20.90 -2.15 29.21
CA ILE A 216 22.32 -2.14 28.81
C ILE A 216 22.60 -1.13 27.68
N THR A 217 21.64 -0.97 26.74
CA THR A 217 21.73 -0.01 25.64
C THR A 217 21.80 1.45 26.11
N ALA A 218 21.30 1.76 27.30
CA ALA A 218 21.27 3.10 27.89
C ALA A 218 22.51 3.42 28.76
N THR A 219 23.27 2.41 29.19
CA THR A 219 24.37 2.59 30.16
C THR A 219 25.77 2.62 29.54
N THR A 220 25.90 2.33 28.24
CA THR A 220 27.21 2.35 27.55
C THR A 220 27.61 3.78 27.16
N SER A 221 28.74 4.25 27.70
CA SER A 221 29.28 5.59 27.46
C SER A 221 30.47 5.58 26.48
N GLY A 222 30.61 6.67 25.72
CA GLY A 222 31.73 6.91 24.81
C GLY A 222 31.53 6.43 23.37
N SER A 223 32.30 7.01 22.44
CA SER A 223 32.21 6.70 21.00
C SER A 223 32.85 5.36 20.60
N GLU A 224 33.80 4.84 21.38
CA GLU A 224 34.60 3.66 21.03
C GLU A 224 33.77 2.39 20.79
N PRO A 225 32.85 1.99 21.69
CA PRO A 225 31.95 0.86 21.46
C PRO A 225 31.18 0.97 20.14
N ARG A 226 30.62 2.16 19.85
CA ARG A 226 29.82 2.42 18.66
C ARG A 226 30.66 2.34 17.39
N LEU A 227 31.89 2.88 17.41
CA LEU A 227 32.82 2.80 16.28
C LEU A 227 33.22 1.36 15.97
N ARG A 228 33.50 0.55 17.00
CA ARG A 228 33.85 -0.87 16.82
C ARG A 228 32.69 -1.67 16.23
N TYR A 229 31.50 -1.46 16.78
CA TYR A 229 30.27 -2.07 16.27
C TYR A 229 29.99 -1.66 14.81
N LEU A 230 30.06 -0.36 14.49
CA LEU A 230 29.82 0.13 13.13
C LEU A 230 30.84 -0.44 12.13
N ALA A 231 32.12 -0.51 12.51
CA ALA A 231 33.15 -1.15 11.67
C ALA A 231 32.79 -2.61 11.35
N ARG A 232 32.35 -3.39 12.35
CA ARG A 232 31.92 -4.78 12.14
C ARG A 232 30.74 -4.88 11.16
N MET A 233 29.80 -3.95 11.22
CA MET A 233 28.66 -3.92 10.30
C MET A 233 29.07 -3.54 8.88
N VAL A 234 30.01 -2.59 8.73
CA VAL A 234 30.55 -2.24 7.41
C VAL A 234 31.28 -3.43 6.80
N ASP A 235 32.17 -4.07 7.55
CA ASP A 235 32.89 -5.25 7.09
C ASP A 235 31.91 -6.35 6.66
N LEU A 236 30.93 -6.69 7.53
CA LEU A 236 29.90 -7.69 7.22
C LEU A 236 29.15 -7.38 5.91
N ILE A 237 28.73 -6.13 5.70
CA ILE A 237 28.03 -5.75 4.47
C ILE A 237 28.96 -5.86 3.26
N THR A 238 30.18 -5.35 3.36
CA THR A 238 31.11 -5.30 2.23
C THR A 238 31.62 -6.67 1.82
N ASP A 239 31.77 -7.60 2.77
CA ASP A 239 32.19 -8.98 2.54
C ASP A 239 31.09 -9.82 1.88
N ASN A 240 29.82 -9.53 2.16
CA ASN A 240 28.69 -10.37 1.75
C ASN A 240 27.86 -9.80 0.58
N VAL A 241 27.92 -8.48 0.34
CA VAL A 241 27.08 -7.82 -0.67
C VAL A 241 27.96 -7.02 -1.60
N PRO A 242 28.02 -7.30 -2.92
CA PRO A 242 28.85 -6.54 -3.85
C PRO A 242 28.37 -5.09 -4.00
N PRO A 243 29.22 -4.17 -4.50
CA PRO A 243 28.80 -2.79 -4.77
C PRO A 243 27.57 -2.73 -5.70
N GLY A 244 26.61 -1.87 -5.39
CA GLY A 244 25.40 -1.67 -6.18
C GLY A 244 24.16 -1.43 -5.31
N PRO A 245 22.96 -1.34 -5.92
CA PRO A 245 21.73 -0.92 -5.23
C PRO A 245 21.39 -1.74 -3.98
N GLY A 246 21.74 -3.03 -3.96
CA GLY A 246 21.55 -3.89 -2.80
C GLY A 246 22.41 -3.47 -1.60
N ARG A 247 23.69 -3.17 -1.82
CA ARG A 247 24.60 -2.66 -0.77
C ARG A 247 24.16 -1.29 -0.30
N ASP A 248 23.79 -0.41 -1.23
CA ASP A 248 23.34 0.96 -0.95
C ASP A 248 22.13 0.97 -0.02
N ARG A 249 21.19 0.05 -0.25
CA ARG A 249 20.01 -0.13 0.59
C ARG A 249 20.34 -0.54 2.03
N LEU A 250 21.32 -1.43 2.23
CA LEU A 250 21.75 -1.83 3.58
C LEU A 250 22.58 -0.72 4.25
N ALA A 251 23.45 -0.07 3.47
CA ALA A 251 24.29 1.03 3.91
C ALA A 251 23.45 2.22 4.42
N HIS A 252 22.30 2.49 3.81
CA HIS A 252 21.41 3.58 4.20
C HIS A 252 21.12 3.61 5.71
N ARG A 253 20.81 2.46 6.33
CA ARG A 253 20.56 2.40 7.79
C ARG A 253 21.79 2.87 8.58
N HIS A 254 22.96 2.34 8.27
CA HIS A 254 24.19 2.59 9.04
C HIS A 254 24.71 4.01 8.86
N LEU A 255 24.67 4.52 7.62
CA LEU A 255 25.09 5.88 7.28
C LEU A 255 24.14 6.96 7.84
N THR A 256 22.89 6.62 8.15
CA THR A 256 21.91 7.58 8.68
C THR A 256 21.71 7.44 10.18
N VAL A 257 21.40 6.24 10.67
CA VAL A 257 21.01 6.00 12.07
C VAL A 257 22.23 5.95 12.97
N GLU A 258 23.20 5.09 12.64
CA GLU A 258 24.34 4.84 13.53
C GLU A 258 25.32 6.02 13.56
N VAL A 259 25.59 6.62 12.40
CA VAL A 259 26.37 7.87 12.30
C VAL A 259 25.71 8.99 13.12
N ARG A 260 24.39 9.21 12.97
CA ARG A 260 23.68 10.22 13.76
C ARG A 260 23.74 9.91 15.24
N SER A 261 23.46 8.67 15.65
CA SER A 261 23.50 8.28 17.06
C SER A 261 24.87 8.50 17.69
N LEU A 262 25.95 8.19 16.98
CA LEU A 262 27.31 8.42 17.46
C LEU A 262 27.59 9.91 17.65
N VAL A 263 27.21 10.74 16.68
CA VAL A 263 27.41 12.19 16.74
C VAL A 263 26.61 12.79 17.90
N HIS A 264 25.32 12.51 17.94
CA HIS A 264 24.37 13.09 18.89
C HIS A 264 24.66 12.67 20.34
N SER A 265 24.88 11.38 20.58
CA SER A 265 24.95 10.82 21.93
C SER A 265 26.34 10.83 22.56
N HIS A 266 27.41 10.98 21.78
CA HIS A 266 28.77 10.79 22.28
C HIS A 266 29.74 11.90 21.89
N LEU A 267 29.75 12.34 20.63
CA LEU A 267 30.75 13.30 20.15
C LEU A 267 30.71 14.64 20.91
N ALA A 268 29.51 15.09 21.30
CA ALA A 268 29.32 16.33 22.06
C ALA A 268 29.95 16.30 23.46
N LEU A 269 30.14 15.11 24.04
CA LEU A 269 30.69 14.91 25.38
C LEU A 269 32.22 14.77 25.40
N GLU A 270 32.84 14.69 24.22
CA GLU A 270 34.28 14.45 24.07
C GLU A 270 35.09 15.76 24.01
N THR A 271 36.37 15.69 24.39
CA THR A 271 37.31 16.80 24.20
C THR A 271 37.53 17.09 22.72
N ARG A 272 37.96 18.30 22.35
CA ARG A 272 38.15 18.67 20.93
C ARG A 272 39.17 17.80 20.19
N GLU A 273 40.21 17.36 20.89
CA GLU A 273 41.19 16.40 20.36
C GLU A 273 40.52 15.05 20.07
N ARG A 274 39.77 14.52 21.06
CA ARG A 274 39.06 13.27 20.91
C ARG A 274 37.98 13.30 19.84
N GLN A 275 37.26 14.42 19.71
CA GLN A 275 36.28 14.63 18.63
C GLN A 275 36.91 14.43 17.24
N ARG A 276 38.10 14.99 17.00
CA ARG A 276 38.81 14.83 15.73
C ARG A 276 39.27 13.38 15.50
N GLU A 277 39.81 12.73 16.54
CA GLU A 277 40.18 11.31 16.45
C GLU A 277 38.98 10.42 16.11
N THR A 278 37.86 10.62 16.81
CA THR A 278 36.59 9.93 16.60
C THR A 278 36.10 10.15 15.17
N LEU A 279 36.13 11.39 14.66
CA LEU A 279 35.65 11.74 13.32
C LEU A 279 36.55 11.18 12.21
N ALA A 280 37.86 11.21 12.38
CA ALA A 280 38.81 10.62 11.45
C ALA A 280 38.64 9.09 11.36
N ARG A 281 38.37 8.44 12.49
CA ARG A 281 38.06 7.00 12.50
C ARG A 281 36.69 6.70 11.90
N LEU A 282 35.67 7.48 12.23
CA LEU A 282 34.34 7.35 11.64
C LEU A 282 34.39 7.46 10.12
N THR A 283 35.12 8.45 9.60
CA THR A 283 35.32 8.63 8.16
C THR A 283 35.92 7.40 7.51
N ARG A 284 36.99 6.83 8.09
CA ARG A 284 37.60 5.59 7.59
C ARG A 284 36.62 4.42 7.59
N VAL A 285 35.83 4.28 8.66
CA VAL A 285 34.85 3.20 8.81
C VAL A 285 33.74 3.29 7.76
N ILE A 286 33.20 4.47 7.49
CA ILE A 286 32.05 4.61 6.56
C ILE A 286 32.46 4.68 5.08
N THR A 287 33.73 4.99 4.78
CA THR A 287 34.24 5.17 3.41
C THR A 287 33.89 4.01 2.47
N PRO A 288 33.99 2.72 2.87
CA PRO A 288 33.64 1.60 1.99
C PRO A 288 32.18 1.55 1.55
N LEU A 289 31.27 2.20 2.28
CA LEU A 289 29.85 2.28 1.97
C LEU A 289 29.43 3.62 1.36
N LEU A 290 30.26 4.65 1.46
CA LEU A 290 29.88 6.01 1.12
C LEU A 290 30.41 6.43 -0.26
N HIS A 291 29.50 6.66 -1.20
CA HIS A 291 29.80 7.20 -2.53
C HIS A 291 28.72 8.20 -2.96
N ASP A 292 29.04 9.03 -3.96
CA ASP A 292 28.18 10.14 -4.39
C ASP A 292 26.83 9.71 -5.00
N GLY A 293 26.70 8.45 -5.41
CA GLY A 293 25.43 7.87 -5.89
C GLY A 293 24.34 7.80 -4.81
N LEU A 294 24.72 7.74 -3.54
CA LEU A 294 23.78 7.72 -2.41
C LEU A 294 23.09 9.08 -2.17
N ARG A 295 23.54 10.15 -2.83
CA ARG A 295 22.98 11.50 -2.64
C ARG A 295 21.48 11.57 -2.92
N GLY A 296 20.99 10.82 -3.91
CA GLY A 296 19.57 10.75 -4.25
C GLY A 296 18.74 9.86 -3.30
N GLU A 297 19.42 8.95 -2.58
CA GLU A 297 18.79 7.97 -1.68
C GLU A 297 18.71 8.48 -0.23
N LEU A 298 19.56 9.45 0.13
CA LEU A 298 19.66 10.02 1.48
C LEU A 298 18.92 11.36 1.57
N SER A 299 18.45 11.70 2.77
CA SER A 299 17.96 13.06 3.02
C SER A 299 19.11 14.06 2.94
N ALA A 300 18.82 15.32 2.56
CA ALA A 300 19.85 16.36 2.50
C ALA A 300 20.53 16.56 3.88
N MET A 301 19.77 16.44 4.97
CA MET A 301 20.31 16.48 6.34
C MET A 301 21.33 15.36 6.60
N ALA A 302 21.02 14.13 6.21
CA ALA A 302 21.93 13.01 6.36
C ALA A 302 23.17 13.17 5.47
N TRP A 303 23.00 13.62 4.23
CA TRP A 303 24.10 13.85 3.31
C TRP A 303 25.03 14.96 3.80
N LEU A 304 24.48 16.08 4.28
CA LEU A 304 25.23 17.17 4.90
C LEU A 304 26.04 16.66 6.11
N ARG A 305 25.42 15.87 6.99
CA ARG A 305 26.12 15.25 8.12
C ARG A 305 27.31 14.40 7.66
N LEU A 306 27.12 13.55 6.66
CA LEU A 306 28.19 12.71 6.11
C LEU A 306 29.29 13.54 5.42
N HIS A 307 28.95 14.65 4.78
CA HIS A 307 29.91 15.60 4.24
C HIS A 307 30.77 16.21 5.36
N LEU A 308 30.16 16.73 6.42
CA LEU A 308 30.89 17.29 7.57
C LEU A 308 31.80 16.26 8.24
N VAL A 309 31.37 15.00 8.29
CA VAL A 309 32.21 13.88 8.75
C VAL A 309 33.43 13.71 7.83
N ARG A 310 33.23 13.56 6.52
CA ARG A 310 34.30 13.35 5.53
C ARG A 310 35.34 14.47 5.49
N HIS A 311 34.95 15.69 5.84
CA HIS A 311 35.78 16.88 5.77
C HIS A 311 36.39 17.31 7.11
N ASP A 312 36.31 16.46 8.14
CA ASP A 312 36.84 16.74 9.49
C ASP A 312 36.33 18.06 10.09
N MET A 313 35.00 18.25 10.06
CA MET A 313 34.33 19.47 10.54
C MET A 313 33.52 19.23 11.84
N PRO A 314 34.15 18.88 12.98
CA PRO A 314 33.42 18.50 14.19
C PRO A 314 32.70 19.68 14.86
N GLY A 315 33.04 20.94 14.57
CA GLY A 315 32.32 22.09 15.15
C GLY A 315 30.96 22.27 14.50
N GLU A 316 30.99 22.26 13.17
CA GLU A 316 29.83 22.37 12.29
C GLU A 316 28.90 21.18 12.43
N LEU A 317 29.47 19.99 12.66
CA LEU A 317 28.71 18.77 12.91
C LEU A 317 27.86 18.86 14.18
N LEU A 318 28.40 19.41 15.27
CA LEU A 318 27.68 19.61 16.54
C LEU A 318 26.65 20.74 16.43
N GLU A 319 26.95 21.78 15.66
CA GLU A 319 25.98 22.85 15.37
C GLU A 319 24.81 22.34 14.51
N LEU A 320 25.07 21.50 13.51
CA LEU A 320 24.03 20.83 12.73
C LEU A 320 23.14 19.95 13.60
N ASP A 321 23.73 19.24 14.55
CA ASP A 321 23.00 18.36 15.47
C ASP A 321 22.04 19.15 16.37
N ARG A 322 22.53 20.23 17.00
CA ARG A 322 21.67 21.15 17.78
C ARG A 322 20.55 21.75 16.93
N PHE A 323 20.87 22.18 15.70
CA PHE A 323 19.87 22.69 14.77
C PHE A 323 18.76 21.65 14.48
N GLU A 324 19.13 20.37 14.34
CA GLU A 324 18.16 19.29 14.11
C GLU A 324 17.24 19.10 15.32
N ASP A 325 17.76 19.19 16.53
CA ASP A 325 16.95 19.08 17.77
C ASP A 325 16.00 20.28 17.92
N GLU A 326 16.50 21.51 17.77
CA GLU A 326 15.69 22.74 17.81
C GLU A 326 14.58 22.72 16.72
N SER A 327 14.91 22.21 15.53
CA SER A 327 13.94 22.07 14.43
C SER A 327 12.85 21.04 14.76
N LYS A 328 13.19 19.96 15.47
CA LYS A 328 12.22 18.95 15.90
C LYS A 328 11.31 19.46 17.01
N GLU A 329 11.87 20.20 17.97
CA GLU A 329 11.11 20.79 19.08
C GLU A 329 10.14 21.86 18.61
N SER A 330 10.55 22.71 17.67
CA SER A 330 9.66 23.73 17.08
C SER A 330 8.58 23.14 16.18
N GLY A 331 8.86 22.01 15.52
CA GLY A 331 7.97 21.40 14.53
C GLY A 331 7.83 22.21 13.23
N VAL A 332 8.58 23.29 13.08
CA VAL A 332 8.54 24.19 11.92
C VAL A 332 9.49 23.67 10.86
N ALA A 333 9.01 23.54 9.62
CA ALA A 333 9.86 23.07 8.55
C ALA A 333 10.94 24.10 8.18
N THR A 334 12.15 23.61 7.89
CA THR A 334 13.26 24.48 7.45
C THR A 334 12.87 25.28 6.19
N PRO A 335 13.25 26.55 6.04
CA PRO A 335 13.00 27.26 4.79
C PRO A 335 13.69 26.60 3.59
N LEU A 336 13.02 26.61 2.44
CA LEU A 336 13.59 26.27 1.14
C LEU A 336 14.03 27.53 0.39
N VAL A 337 15.17 27.43 -0.32
CA VAL A 337 15.64 28.41 -1.30
C VAL A 337 15.54 27.76 -2.67
N VAL A 338 14.80 28.37 -3.59
CA VAL A 338 14.76 27.91 -4.98
C VAL A 338 15.70 28.79 -5.81
N ASP A 339 16.63 28.17 -6.53
CA ASP A 339 17.58 28.85 -7.39
C ASP A 339 17.86 28.00 -8.63
N ARG A 340 17.66 28.59 -9.81
CA ARG A 340 17.83 27.95 -11.14
C ARG A 340 17.14 26.58 -11.26
N GLY A 341 15.90 26.48 -10.79
CA GLY A 341 15.11 25.24 -10.88
C GLY A 341 15.55 24.11 -9.94
N ARG A 342 16.38 24.42 -8.93
CA ARG A 342 16.72 23.52 -7.83
C ARG A 342 16.22 24.09 -6.52
N ALA A 343 15.77 23.23 -5.61
CA ALA A 343 15.36 23.58 -4.26
C ALA A 343 16.41 23.11 -3.25
N TYR A 344 16.82 24.01 -2.37
CA TYR A 344 17.80 23.76 -1.33
C TYR A 344 17.18 24.00 0.05
N ALA A 345 17.35 23.06 0.97
CA ALA A 345 16.98 23.26 2.37
C ALA A 345 18.02 24.16 3.04
N ARG A 346 17.57 25.24 3.66
CA ARG A 346 18.44 26.23 4.29
C ARG A 346 18.88 25.76 5.69
N TYR A 347 19.63 24.66 5.73
CA TYR A 347 20.33 24.19 6.90
C TYR A 347 21.55 25.08 7.22
N PRO A 348 22.18 24.93 8.41
CA PRO A 348 23.41 25.65 8.74
C PRO A 348 24.47 25.58 7.63
N PHE A 349 25.23 26.66 7.49
CA PHE A 349 26.34 26.85 6.52
C PHE A 349 25.94 26.94 5.04
N PHE A 350 24.65 26.94 4.71
CA PHE A 350 24.21 27.12 3.31
C PHE A 350 24.76 28.42 2.72
N ARG A 351 25.61 28.31 1.69
CA ARG A 351 26.32 29.41 1.02
C ARG A 351 27.19 30.27 1.93
N ASP A 352 27.65 29.73 3.06
CA ASP A 352 28.68 30.38 3.88
C ASP A 352 30.07 30.20 3.23
N PRO A 353 30.69 31.28 2.71
CA PRO A 353 31.99 31.18 2.05
C PRO A 353 33.11 30.74 3.01
N ALA A 354 32.96 30.92 4.32
CA ALA A 354 33.96 30.50 5.30
C ALA A 354 33.95 28.99 5.58
N ARG A 355 32.86 28.30 5.23
CA ARG A 355 32.71 26.85 5.40
C ARG A 355 32.89 26.08 4.11
N ALA A 356 32.59 26.71 2.97
CA ALA A 356 32.75 26.13 1.64
C ALA A 356 32.03 24.78 1.44
N VAL A 357 30.91 24.56 2.13
CA VAL A 357 30.07 23.38 1.94
C VAL A 357 29.32 23.52 0.60
N PRO A 358 29.38 22.53 -0.32
CA PRO A 358 28.70 22.62 -1.61
C PRO A 358 27.18 22.70 -1.49
N ASP A 359 26.52 23.51 -2.33
CA ASP A 359 25.05 23.62 -2.43
C ASP A 359 24.37 22.25 -2.60
N ASP A 360 25.05 21.29 -3.25
CA ASP A 360 24.57 19.92 -3.43
C ASP A 360 24.30 19.18 -2.12
N CYS A 361 24.91 19.59 -1.00
CA CYS A 361 24.61 19.00 0.31
C CYS A 361 23.26 19.44 0.89
N TYR A 362 22.68 20.47 0.29
CA TYR A 362 21.42 21.07 0.69
C TYR A 362 20.30 20.76 -0.31
N ASP A 363 20.60 20.09 -1.43
CA ASP A 363 19.65 19.82 -2.49
C ASP A 363 18.52 18.89 -2.02
N VAL A 364 17.31 19.43 -2.02
CA VAL A 364 16.06 18.72 -1.72
C VAL A 364 15.11 18.76 -2.91
N THR A 365 15.59 19.08 -4.10
CA THR A 365 14.81 19.19 -5.34
C THR A 365 13.94 17.97 -5.52
N GLY A 366 14.51 16.76 -5.51
CA GLY A 366 13.77 15.49 -5.62
C GLY A 366 12.78 15.22 -4.48
N GLN A 367 12.93 15.89 -3.35
CA GLN A 367 12.15 15.71 -2.12
C GLN A 367 11.01 16.74 -1.98
N VAL A 368 10.95 17.76 -2.85
CA VAL A 368 9.83 18.71 -2.89
C VAL A 368 8.56 17.98 -3.32
N GLY A 369 7.66 17.78 -2.37
CA GLY A 369 6.35 17.16 -2.61
C GLY A 369 5.33 18.10 -3.24
N THR A 370 4.31 17.53 -3.86
CA THR A 370 3.17 18.27 -4.41
C THR A 370 1.93 18.04 -3.54
N ARG A 371 1.23 19.12 -3.19
CA ARG A 371 -0.08 19.05 -2.56
C ARG A 371 -1.15 19.46 -3.55
N HIS A 372 -2.28 18.78 -3.52
CA HIS A 372 -3.39 19.05 -4.43
C HIS A 372 -4.72 18.73 -3.77
N HIS A 373 -5.77 19.36 -4.29
CA HIS A 373 -7.15 19.07 -3.94
C HIS A 373 -8.05 19.40 -5.12
N VAL A 374 -8.91 18.46 -5.52
CA VAL A 374 -9.91 18.67 -6.57
C VAL A 374 -11.25 19.08 -5.94
N SER A 375 -11.70 20.30 -6.22
CA SER A 375 -12.99 20.83 -5.74
C SER A 375 -14.14 20.59 -6.73
N ARG A 376 -13.83 20.33 -8.01
CA ARG A 376 -14.83 20.00 -9.04
C ARG A 376 -14.29 18.98 -10.02
N ALA A 377 -15.11 17.98 -10.34
CA ALA A 377 -14.88 17.05 -11.44
C ALA A 377 -16.23 16.67 -12.06
N GLU A 378 -16.56 17.31 -13.18
CA GLU A 378 -17.85 17.15 -13.84
C GLU A 378 -17.66 16.78 -15.31
N LEU A 379 -18.18 15.62 -15.70
CA LEU A 379 -18.30 15.23 -17.10
C LEU A 379 -19.66 15.70 -17.62
N ARG A 380 -19.71 16.45 -18.73
CA ARG A 380 -20.95 16.86 -19.42
C ARG A 380 -20.76 16.74 -20.93
N GLY A 381 -21.46 15.80 -21.55
CA GLY A 381 -21.20 15.44 -22.95
C GLY A 381 -19.74 15.02 -23.14
N THR A 382 -19.08 15.55 -24.15
CA THR A 382 -17.65 15.31 -24.44
C THR A 382 -16.70 16.09 -23.53
N VAL A 383 -17.22 16.96 -22.66
CA VAL A 383 -16.42 17.93 -21.90
C VAL A 383 -16.30 17.53 -20.44
N LEU A 384 -15.08 17.29 -19.98
CA LEU A 384 -14.72 17.18 -18.58
C LEU A 384 -14.25 18.55 -18.05
N ARG A 385 -14.87 19.01 -16.96
CA ARG A 385 -14.47 20.21 -16.23
C ARG A 385 -13.85 19.83 -14.90
N LEU A 386 -12.65 20.33 -14.64
CA LEU A 386 -11.91 20.14 -13.40
C LEU A 386 -11.64 21.50 -12.75
N ALA A 387 -11.67 21.55 -11.43
CA ALA A 387 -11.18 22.69 -10.67
C ALA A 387 -10.61 22.23 -9.33
N GLY A 388 -9.73 23.05 -8.77
CA GLY A 388 -9.09 22.75 -7.51
C GLY A 388 -7.90 23.65 -7.26
N TYR A 389 -6.98 23.19 -6.43
CA TYR A 389 -5.66 23.80 -6.27
C TYR A 389 -4.58 22.74 -6.30
N ALA A 390 -3.38 23.13 -6.72
CA ALA A 390 -2.18 22.31 -6.56
C ALA A 390 -0.94 23.20 -6.46
N TYR A 391 0.00 22.83 -5.60
CA TYR A 391 1.23 23.59 -5.37
C TYR A 391 2.40 22.69 -4.95
N LEU A 392 3.61 23.19 -5.17
CA LEU A 392 4.84 22.62 -4.64
C LEU A 392 4.96 23.02 -3.17
N HIS A 393 5.03 22.04 -2.27
CA HIS A 393 5.06 22.30 -0.83
C HIS A 393 6.36 23.04 -0.44
N ARG A 394 6.23 24.09 0.39
CA ARG A 394 7.33 24.98 0.83
C ARG A 394 7.99 25.76 -0.30
N VAL A 395 7.28 25.96 -1.41
CA VAL A 395 7.68 26.82 -2.53
C VAL A 395 6.57 27.82 -2.81
N ALA A 396 6.84 29.11 -2.63
CA ALA A 396 5.87 30.18 -2.85
C ALA A 396 5.43 30.29 -4.33
N THR A 397 4.18 30.68 -4.55
CA THR A 397 3.54 30.71 -5.88
C THR A 397 3.81 32.01 -6.66
N GLN A 398 5.08 32.34 -6.90
CA GLN A 398 5.47 33.57 -7.62
C GLN A 398 5.29 33.44 -9.14
N ASP A 399 5.76 32.34 -9.73
CA ASP A 399 5.68 32.05 -11.18
C ASP A 399 5.05 30.67 -11.39
N VAL A 400 3.75 30.55 -11.09
CA VAL A 400 3.07 29.25 -11.15
C VAL A 400 2.86 28.83 -12.61
N THR A 401 3.26 27.60 -12.92
CA THR A 401 3.01 26.95 -14.20
C THR A 401 2.28 25.64 -13.93
N THR A 402 0.96 25.60 -14.10
CA THR A 402 0.20 24.35 -13.97
C THR A 402 -0.33 23.91 -15.33
N GLU A 403 -0.11 22.65 -15.67
CA GLU A 403 -0.70 22.01 -16.85
C GLU A 403 -1.49 20.78 -16.42
N LEU A 404 -2.61 20.50 -17.09
CA LEU A 404 -3.28 19.22 -16.99
C LEU A 404 -2.60 18.24 -17.94
N VAL A 405 -2.24 17.06 -17.44
CA VAL A 405 -1.57 16.01 -18.21
C VAL A 405 -2.53 14.83 -18.35
N LEU A 406 -2.87 14.48 -19.59
CA LEU A 406 -3.61 13.26 -19.91
C LEU A 406 -2.62 12.24 -20.48
N ARG A 407 -2.54 11.07 -19.85
CA ARG A 407 -1.65 9.99 -20.30
C ARG A 407 -2.41 8.69 -20.51
N GLU A 408 -2.35 8.13 -21.71
CA GLU A 408 -2.96 6.85 -22.02
C GLU A 408 -2.08 5.70 -21.47
N ARG A 409 -2.70 4.72 -20.81
CA ARG A 409 -2.00 3.71 -20.00
C ARG A 409 -1.18 2.70 -20.79
N GLU A 410 -1.64 2.29 -21.97
CA GLU A 410 -1.01 1.20 -22.72
C GLU A 410 0.07 1.73 -23.68
N SER A 411 -0.25 2.79 -24.42
CA SER A 411 0.62 3.44 -25.40
C SER A 411 1.61 4.43 -24.78
N GLY A 412 1.29 4.97 -23.60
CA GLY A 412 2.06 6.08 -22.99
C GLY A 412 1.86 7.43 -23.67
N THR A 413 0.93 7.54 -24.63
CA THR A 413 0.61 8.79 -25.33
C THR A 413 0.21 9.87 -24.34
N GLU A 414 0.82 11.06 -24.46
CA GLU A 414 0.62 12.17 -23.54
C GLU A 414 0.13 13.43 -24.24
N HIS A 415 -0.86 14.08 -23.64
CA HIS A 415 -1.32 15.42 -24.03
C HIS A 415 -1.32 16.35 -22.82
N ARG A 416 -0.71 17.52 -23.01
CA ARG A 416 -0.65 18.60 -22.01
C ARG A 416 -1.59 19.71 -22.40
N LEU A 417 -2.45 20.09 -21.46
CA LEU A 417 -3.50 21.06 -21.66
C LEU A 417 -3.29 22.24 -20.69
N PRO A 418 -3.48 23.48 -21.17
CA PRO A 418 -3.38 24.65 -20.31
C PRO A 418 -4.51 24.65 -19.27
N VAL A 419 -4.23 25.28 -18.13
CA VAL A 419 -5.24 25.57 -17.12
C VAL A 419 -5.41 27.09 -16.97
N THR A 420 -6.58 27.51 -16.52
CA THR A 420 -6.79 28.88 -16.05
C THR A 420 -6.47 28.93 -14.57
N HIS A 421 -5.49 29.73 -14.17
CA HIS A 421 -5.19 29.93 -12.74
C HIS A 421 -6.29 30.73 -12.04
N THR A 422 -6.62 30.31 -10.81
CA THR A 422 -7.59 30.97 -9.95
C THR A 422 -6.97 31.33 -8.60
N ALA A 423 -7.49 32.38 -7.98
CA ALA A 423 -7.00 32.83 -6.67
C ALA A 423 -7.42 31.87 -5.56
N THR A 424 -6.51 31.61 -4.63
CA THR A 424 -6.69 30.75 -3.45
C THR A 424 -6.23 31.49 -2.19
N PRO A 425 -6.87 32.63 -1.85
CA PRO A 425 -6.41 33.51 -0.79
C PRO A 425 -6.37 32.79 0.57
N GLY A 426 -5.24 32.91 1.27
CA GLY A 426 -5.06 32.34 2.60
C GLY A 426 -4.69 30.85 2.61
N LEU A 427 -4.55 30.21 1.44
CA LEU A 427 -4.05 28.85 1.35
C LEU A 427 -2.60 28.80 1.82
N GLY A 428 -2.34 28.00 2.85
CA GLY A 428 -1.01 27.87 3.49
C GLY A 428 -0.73 28.89 4.60
N ALA A 429 -1.62 29.86 4.86
CA ALA A 429 -1.36 30.95 5.81
C ALA A 429 -1.12 30.51 7.26
N TYR A 430 -1.56 29.31 7.63
CA TYR A 430 -1.37 28.72 8.97
C TYR A 430 -0.28 27.63 8.99
N GLU A 431 0.34 27.33 7.85
CA GLU A 431 1.40 26.33 7.75
C GLU A 431 2.77 27.00 7.90
N ASP A 432 3.73 26.31 8.51
CA ASP A 432 5.12 26.75 8.64
C ASP A 432 5.26 28.21 9.12
N GLU A 433 4.45 28.59 10.12
CA GLU A 433 4.37 29.96 10.68
C GLU A 433 3.94 31.05 9.67
N GLY A 434 3.18 30.68 8.63
CA GLY A 434 2.74 31.60 7.59
C GLY A 434 3.83 31.99 6.60
N ARG A 435 4.93 31.24 6.57
CA ARG A 435 6.10 31.50 5.70
C ARG A 435 5.81 31.32 4.22
N TYR A 436 4.79 30.53 3.88
CA TYR A 436 4.41 30.22 2.50
C TYR A 436 2.95 30.53 2.28
N THR A 437 2.66 31.38 1.29
CA THR A 437 1.31 31.53 0.76
C THR A 437 1.22 30.94 -0.63
N TYR A 438 0.10 30.30 -0.92
CA TYR A 438 -0.20 29.65 -2.18
C TYR A 438 -1.38 30.33 -2.86
N ASP A 439 -1.38 31.67 -2.90
CA ASP A 439 -2.54 32.49 -3.28
C ASP A 439 -2.93 32.36 -4.77
N THR A 440 -2.06 31.79 -5.61
CA THR A 440 -2.28 31.58 -7.05
C THR A 440 -2.22 30.10 -7.46
N ALA A 441 -2.34 29.19 -6.49
CA ALA A 441 -2.30 27.73 -6.71
C ALA A 441 -3.60 27.14 -7.29
N GLY A 442 -4.67 27.93 -7.36
CA GLY A 442 -5.93 27.49 -7.92
C GLY A 442 -5.83 27.22 -9.42
N PHE A 443 -6.61 26.25 -9.91
CA PHE A 443 -6.72 25.93 -11.33
C PHE A 443 -8.16 25.61 -11.73
N GLU A 444 -8.49 25.95 -12.97
CA GLU A 444 -9.63 25.41 -13.71
C GLU A 444 -9.16 24.84 -15.04
N ALA A 445 -9.60 23.63 -15.36
CA ALA A 445 -9.28 22.97 -16.62
C ALA A 445 -10.56 22.50 -17.32
N ARG A 446 -10.56 22.63 -18.64
CA ARG A 446 -11.60 22.11 -19.53
C ARG A 446 -10.95 21.16 -20.52
N VAL A 447 -11.37 19.90 -20.49
CA VAL A 447 -10.94 18.87 -21.43
C VAL A 447 -12.11 18.53 -22.31
N ASP A 448 -12.01 18.79 -23.61
CA ASP A 448 -12.96 18.27 -24.59
C ASP A 448 -12.31 17.09 -25.29
N ILE A 449 -12.86 15.88 -25.11
CA ILE A 449 -12.26 14.65 -25.64
C ILE A 449 -12.14 14.65 -27.16
N GLU A 450 -12.87 15.53 -27.86
CA GLU A 450 -12.83 15.66 -29.32
C GLU A 450 -11.71 16.59 -29.82
N THR A 451 -11.06 17.35 -28.92
CA THR A 451 -10.00 18.31 -29.29
C THR A 451 -8.77 18.27 -28.39
N ALA A 452 -8.78 17.46 -27.33
CA ALA A 452 -7.71 17.39 -26.35
C ALA A 452 -6.38 16.85 -26.89
N ALA A 453 -6.37 16.16 -28.03
CA ALA A 453 -5.15 15.72 -28.72
C ALA A 453 -4.64 16.77 -29.73
N GLY A 454 -4.37 18.00 -29.27
CA GLY A 454 -3.87 19.06 -30.16
C GLY A 454 -4.87 19.44 -31.27
N ALA A 455 -6.13 19.68 -30.89
CA ALA A 455 -7.28 19.90 -31.78
C ALA A 455 -7.79 18.64 -32.51
N ALA A 456 -7.30 17.45 -32.15
CA ALA A 456 -7.85 16.16 -32.57
C ALA A 456 -8.54 15.43 -31.40
N PRO A 457 -9.40 14.43 -31.68
CA PRO A 457 -10.00 13.60 -30.64
C PRO A 457 -8.97 12.68 -29.98
N LEU A 458 -9.17 12.39 -28.69
CA LEU A 458 -8.44 11.36 -27.96
C LEU A 458 -8.85 9.97 -28.47
N ASP A 459 -7.89 9.05 -28.58
CA ASP A 459 -8.14 7.65 -28.92
C ASP A 459 -8.82 6.88 -27.78
N ASP A 460 -9.44 5.73 -28.13
CA ASP A 460 -10.05 4.83 -27.16
C ASP A 460 -9.00 4.17 -26.27
N GLY A 461 -9.17 4.28 -24.96
CA GLY A 461 -8.14 3.89 -23.99
C GLY A 461 -8.47 4.34 -22.58
N LEU A 462 -7.54 4.04 -21.68
CA LEU A 462 -7.61 4.49 -20.29
C LEU A 462 -6.65 5.66 -20.09
N TRP A 463 -7.20 6.85 -19.91
CA TRP A 463 -6.46 8.11 -19.80
C TRP A 463 -6.35 8.55 -18.34
N ASP A 464 -5.15 8.42 -17.79
CA ASP A 464 -4.79 8.91 -16.46
C ASP A 464 -4.67 10.44 -16.46
N ILE A 465 -5.21 11.08 -15.41
CA ILE A 465 -5.27 12.53 -15.27
C ILE A 465 -4.30 13.03 -14.19
N SER A 466 -3.24 13.72 -14.58
CA SER A 466 -2.27 14.34 -13.67
C SER A 466 -2.30 15.86 -13.78
N LEU A 467 -1.65 16.54 -12.83
CA LEU A 467 -1.21 17.93 -12.98
C LEU A 467 0.31 17.96 -13.01
N ALA A 468 0.90 18.68 -13.97
CA ALA A 468 2.28 19.13 -13.88
C ALA A 468 2.28 20.51 -13.23
N VAL A 469 2.71 20.57 -11.97
CA VAL A 469 2.68 21.76 -11.12
C VAL A 469 4.08 22.32 -11.03
N GLY A 470 4.25 23.59 -11.39
CA GLY A 470 5.53 24.27 -11.31
C GLY A 470 5.46 25.63 -10.65
N ALA A 471 6.58 26.03 -10.07
CA ALA A 471 6.81 27.33 -9.45
C ALA A 471 8.31 27.60 -9.38
N GLN A 472 8.75 28.83 -9.68
CA GLN A 472 10.15 29.26 -9.56
C GLN A 472 11.14 28.34 -10.35
N GLY A 473 10.70 27.82 -11.49
CA GLY A 473 11.48 26.91 -12.35
C GLY A 473 11.50 25.44 -11.92
N LEU A 474 10.87 25.08 -10.79
CA LEU A 474 10.62 23.69 -10.41
C LEU A 474 9.35 23.18 -11.10
N SER A 475 9.28 21.87 -11.36
CA SER A 475 8.06 21.21 -11.85
C SER A 475 7.94 19.78 -11.30
N ARG A 476 6.74 19.40 -10.86
CA ARG A 476 6.41 18.04 -10.39
C ARG A 476 5.07 17.61 -10.95
N GLU A 477 5.02 16.36 -11.42
CA GLU A 477 3.76 15.74 -11.84
C GLU A 477 3.11 15.01 -10.68
N VAL A 478 1.78 15.15 -10.53
CA VAL A 478 0.99 14.44 -9.53
C VAL A 478 -0.32 13.91 -10.11
N ARG A 479 -0.66 12.65 -9.85
CA ARG A 479 -1.98 12.08 -10.15
C ARG A 479 -3.03 12.72 -9.23
N ILE A 480 -4.12 13.20 -9.81
CA ILE A 480 -5.19 13.88 -9.07
C ILE A 480 -6.44 13.03 -8.90
N GLY A 481 -7.26 13.38 -7.91
CA GLY A 481 -8.54 12.74 -7.58
C GLY A 481 -8.53 12.01 -6.25
N GLY A 482 -7.37 11.50 -5.82
CA GLY A 482 -7.23 10.86 -4.49
C GLY A 482 -7.48 11.82 -3.33
N LYS A 483 -7.24 13.13 -3.53
CA LYS A 483 -7.60 14.23 -2.62
C LYS A 483 -8.63 15.11 -3.30
N ARG A 484 -9.88 15.05 -2.85
CA ARG A 484 -11.02 15.76 -3.45
C ARG A 484 -12.04 16.19 -2.40
N GLY A 485 -12.89 17.15 -2.73
CA GLY A 485 -13.98 17.62 -1.86
C GLY A 485 -15.03 16.52 -1.63
N GLU A 486 -15.79 16.63 -0.53
CA GLU A 486 -16.82 15.65 -0.17
C GLU A 486 -17.92 15.52 -1.24
N ASP A 487 -18.27 16.64 -1.88
CA ASP A 487 -19.27 16.69 -2.95
C ASP A 487 -18.73 16.20 -4.32
N VAL A 488 -17.43 15.91 -4.42
CA VAL A 488 -16.83 15.41 -5.65
C VAL A 488 -16.91 13.88 -5.67
N SER A 489 -17.87 13.36 -6.44
CA SER A 489 -18.07 11.92 -6.59
C SER A 489 -16.82 11.21 -7.09
N GLY A 490 -16.48 10.09 -6.45
CA GLY A 490 -15.48 9.13 -6.94
C GLY A 490 -16.09 7.93 -7.66
N VAL A 491 -17.41 7.85 -7.74
CA VAL A 491 -18.14 6.76 -8.39
C VAL A 491 -17.98 6.88 -9.90
N ALA A 492 -17.89 5.74 -10.59
CA ALA A 492 -17.84 5.72 -12.05
C ALA A 492 -19.11 6.35 -12.64
N ASP A 493 -18.92 7.41 -13.43
CA ASP A 493 -19.97 8.09 -14.19
C ASP A 493 -19.80 7.74 -15.68
N THR A 494 -20.48 6.68 -16.12
CA THR A 494 -20.50 6.24 -17.52
C THR A 494 -21.59 6.96 -18.29
N ARG A 495 -21.19 7.57 -19.41
CA ARG A 495 -22.06 8.32 -20.30
C ARG A 495 -21.88 7.84 -21.73
N VAL A 496 -22.95 7.95 -22.50
CA VAL A 496 -22.92 7.74 -23.95
C VAL A 496 -23.16 9.10 -24.60
N VAL A 497 -22.22 9.53 -25.45
CA VAL A 497 -22.19 10.89 -26.00
C VAL A 497 -22.12 10.82 -27.52
N ASP A 498 -22.87 11.70 -28.18
CA ASP A 498 -22.80 11.88 -29.62
C ASP A 498 -21.54 12.69 -29.97
N THR A 499 -20.73 12.17 -30.88
CA THR A 499 -19.56 12.87 -31.44
C THR A 499 -19.79 13.14 -32.93
N PRO A 500 -19.03 14.04 -33.58
CA PRO A 500 -19.14 14.26 -35.02
C PRO A 500 -18.90 13.01 -35.88
N ARG A 501 -18.24 11.98 -35.34
CA ARG A 501 -17.86 10.75 -36.07
C ARG A 501 -18.80 9.58 -35.78
N ASP A 502 -19.17 9.38 -34.52
CA ASP A 502 -20.05 8.29 -34.06
C ASP A 502 -20.53 8.53 -32.61
N VAL A 503 -21.25 7.59 -32.03
CA VAL A 503 -21.62 7.57 -30.61
C VAL A 503 -20.52 6.89 -29.79
N ARG A 504 -20.08 7.52 -28.69
CA ARG A 504 -18.94 7.06 -27.90
C ARG A 504 -19.29 6.91 -26.42
N ALA A 505 -18.75 5.87 -25.79
CA ALA A 505 -18.81 5.71 -24.34
C ALA A 505 -17.66 6.46 -23.66
N VAL A 506 -18.00 7.21 -22.61
CA VAL A 506 -17.06 8.01 -21.83
C VAL A 506 -17.36 7.78 -20.36
N THR A 507 -16.38 7.30 -19.61
CA THR A 507 -16.52 7.11 -18.16
C THR A 507 -15.45 7.86 -17.40
N LEU A 508 -15.86 8.75 -16.50
CA LEU A 508 -14.98 9.28 -15.46
C LEU A 508 -15.07 8.38 -14.23
N TYR A 509 -13.95 7.86 -13.74
CA TYR A 509 -13.93 7.02 -12.55
C TYR A 509 -12.67 7.23 -11.71
N THR A 510 -12.66 6.66 -10.49
CA THR A 510 -11.48 6.66 -9.61
C THR A 510 -10.81 5.28 -9.50
N THR A 511 -9.48 5.24 -9.47
CA THR A 511 -8.72 3.99 -9.33
C THR A 511 -8.79 3.42 -7.92
N LYS A 512 -8.58 2.10 -7.78
CA LYS A 512 -8.34 1.44 -6.49
C LYS A 512 -6.86 1.03 -6.40
N PRO A 513 -6.19 1.15 -5.23
CA PRO A 513 -6.69 1.71 -3.97
C PRO A 513 -6.55 3.24 -3.86
N HIS A 514 -5.92 3.91 -4.83
CA HIS A 514 -5.44 5.29 -4.67
C HIS A 514 -6.49 6.39 -4.89
N GLY A 515 -7.64 6.08 -5.50
CA GLY A 515 -8.73 7.02 -5.69
C GLY A 515 -8.49 8.08 -6.76
N ASN A 516 -7.55 7.90 -7.69
CA ASN A 516 -7.20 8.91 -8.69
C ASN A 516 -8.12 8.87 -9.92
N PHE A 517 -8.43 10.03 -10.50
CA PHE A 517 -9.30 10.14 -11.67
C PHE A 517 -8.69 9.55 -12.93
N THR A 518 -9.51 8.86 -13.71
CA THR A 518 -9.16 8.31 -15.02
C THR A 518 -10.37 8.45 -15.93
N LEU A 519 -10.14 8.80 -17.20
CA LEU A 519 -11.14 8.69 -18.27
C LEU A 519 -11.00 7.33 -18.96
N ASP A 520 -12.11 6.63 -19.11
CA ASP A 520 -12.21 5.42 -19.93
C ASP A 520 -13.01 5.77 -21.18
N LEU A 521 -12.35 5.72 -22.33
CA LEU A 521 -12.92 6.02 -23.64
C LEU A 521 -13.03 4.73 -24.44
N GLY A 522 -14.23 4.41 -24.93
CA GLY A 522 -14.46 3.20 -25.72
C GLY A 522 -14.61 1.91 -24.90
N GLU A 523 -15.08 2.00 -23.65
CA GLU A 523 -15.50 0.85 -22.82
C GLU A 523 -14.39 -0.18 -22.47
N ARG A 524 -13.15 0.27 -22.30
CA ARG A 524 -12.03 -0.64 -21.94
C ARG A 524 -12.26 -1.31 -20.60
N LYS A 525 -12.87 -0.59 -19.65
CA LYS A 525 -13.15 -1.11 -18.31
C LYS A 525 -14.63 -1.04 -17.95
N HIS A 526 -15.34 0.02 -18.34
CA HIS A 526 -16.73 0.28 -17.99
C HIS A 526 -17.61 0.10 -19.21
N ARG A 527 -18.17 -1.11 -19.35
CA ARG A 527 -19.08 -1.43 -20.46
C ARG A 527 -20.43 -0.79 -20.22
N VAL A 528 -20.94 -0.04 -21.19
CA VAL A 528 -22.27 0.56 -21.27
C VAL A 528 -23.36 -0.45 -20.95
N LEU A 529 -23.28 -1.66 -21.53
CA LEU A 529 -24.26 -2.73 -21.31
C LEU A 529 -24.26 -3.27 -19.87
N SER A 530 -23.18 -3.10 -19.09
CA SER A 530 -23.17 -3.53 -17.68
C SER A 530 -24.07 -2.68 -16.78
N HIS A 531 -24.44 -1.48 -17.23
CA HIS A 531 -25.37 -0.60 -16.53
C HIS A 531 -26.85 -0.96 -16.78
N LEU A 532 -27.13 -1.89 -17.70
CA LEU A 532 -28.49 -2.29 -18.07
C LEU A 532 -28.94 -3.54 -17.31
N LYS A 533 -30.12 -3.47 -16.68
CA LYS A 533 -30.79 -4.58 -16.01
C LYS A 533 -32.22 -4.71 -16.55
N LEU A 534 -32.51 -5.83 -17.20
CA LEU A 534 -33.84 -6.13 -17.75
C LEU A 534 -34.71 -6.81 -16.70
N ALA A 535 -35.97 -6.40 -16.61
CA ALA A 535 -36.99 -7.10 -15.82
C ALA A 535 -37.65 -8.19 -16.69
N PRO A 536 -38.23 -9.24 -16.07
CA PRO A 536 -39.00 -10.23 -16.80
C PRO A 536 -40.17 -9.57 -17.56
N ALA A 537 -40.33 -9.92 -18.84
CA ALA A 537 -41.43 -9.41 -19.65
C ALA A 537 -42.79 -9.91 -19.12
N ARG A 538 -43.83 -9.07 -19.24
CA ARG A 538 -45.18 -9.36 -18.73
C ARG A 538 -46.25 -8.78 -19.64
N TRP A 539 -47.45 -9.34 -19.64
CA TRP A 539 -48.59 -8.71 -20.31
C TRP A 539 -49.05 -7.45 -19.58
N ASN A 540 -49.48 -6.44 -20.34
CA ASN A 540 -50.15 -5.27 -19.81
C ASN A 540 -51.51 -5.68 -19.24
N ALA A 541 -51.75 -5.38 -17.95
CA ALA A 541 -52.99 -5.74 -17.27
C ALA A 541 -54.23 -5.07 -17.89
N SER A 542 -54.09 -3.84 -18.40
CA SER A 542 -55.18 -3.09 -19.03
C SER A 542 -55.39 -3.47 -20.49
N THR A 543 -54.34 -3.96 -21.17
CA THR A 543 -54.36 -4.37 -22.58
C THR A 543 -53.67 -5.74 -22.72
N PRO A 544 -54.37 -6.86 -22.48
CA PRO A 544 -53.77 -8.19 -22.36
C PRO A 544 -53.16 -8.78 -23.65
N THR A 545 -53.11 -8.01 -24.74
CA THR A 545 -52.42 -8.32 -26.00
C THR A 545 -51.13 -7.52 -26.19
N GLU A 546 -50.77 -6.69 -25.21
CA GLU A 546 -49.59 -5.84 -25.24
C GLU A 546 -48.54 -6.38 -24.26
N LEU A 547 -47.39 -6.79 -24.77
CA LEU A 547 -46.28 -7.27 -23.96
C LEU A 547 -45.43 -6.08 -23.52
N LEU A 548 -45.25 -5.95 -22.21
CA LEU A 548 -44.40 -4.96 -21.58
C LEU A 548 -43.00 -5.54 -21.36
N VAL A 549 -42.00 -4.85 -21.89
CA VAL A 549 -40.58 -5.12 -21.62
C VAL A 549 -40.01 -3.89 -20.93
N SER A 550 -39.64 -4.05 -19.67
CA SER A 550 -39.13 -2.95 -18.85
C SER A 550 -37.79 -3.30 -18.25
N GLY A 551 -37.06 -2.27 -17.83
CA GLY A 551 -35.77 -2.44 -17.21
C GLY A 551 -35.32 -1.19 -16.49
N ARG A 552 -34.13 -1.29 -15.91
CA ARG A 552 -33.39 -0.20 -15.30
C ARG A 552 -32.06 -0.05 -16.01
N TRP A 553 -31.62 1.18 -16.26
CA TRP A 553 -30.33 1.46 -16.86
C TRP A 553 -29.62 2.60 -16.11
N THR A 554 -28.50 2.33 -15.44
CA THR A 554 -27.86 3.30 -14.54
C THR A 554 -26.70 4.07 -15.19
N LEU A 555 -26.92 4.73 -16.32
CA LEU A 555 -25.95 5.66 -16.95
C LEU A 555 -26.09 7.07 -16.34
N GLY A 556 -24.99 7.83 -16.24
CA GLY A 556 -25.05 9.20 -15.72
C GLY A 556 -25.50 10.24 -16.73
N ALA A 557 -25.50 9.90 -18.02
CA ALA A 557 -26.25 10.57 -19.07
C ALA A 557 -26.59 9.56 -20.16
N TYR A 558 -27.82 9.64 -20.67
CA TYR A 558 -28.25 8.86 -21.81
C TYR A 558 -27.96 9.62 -23.11
N PRO A 559 -27.73 8.91 -24.23
CA PRO A 559 -27.64 9.58 -25.52
C PRO A 559 -29.03 10.11 -25.94
N ASP A 560 -29.02 11.06 -26.86
CA ASP A 560 -30.24 11.67 -27.40
C ASP A 560 -31.00 10.74 -28.37
N GLY A 561 -30.36 9.64 -28.81
CA GLY A 561 -30.94 8.61 -29.66
C GLY A 561 -32.07 7.78 -29.01
N PRO A 562 -32.97 7.17 -29.80
CA PRO A 562 -34.07 6.37 -29.28
C PRO A 562 -33.55 5.05 -28.68
N LEU A 563 -34.06 4.70 -27.49
CA LEU A 563 -33.96 3.34 -26.97
C LEU A 563 -35.03 2.50 -27.63
N GLU A 564 -34.64 1.46 -28.37
CA GLU A 564 -35.54 0.70 -29.23
C GLU A 564 -35.56 -0.78 -28.86
N LEU A 565 -36.74 -1.37 -28.84
CA LEU A 565 -36.92 -2.82 -28.77
C LEU A 565 -37.17 -3.33 -30.18
N VAL A 566 -36.27 -4.18 -30.68
CA VAL A 566 -36.33 -4.76 -32.01
C VAL A 566 -36.72 -6.22 -31.90
N LEU A 567 -37.82 -6.60 -32.55
CA LEU A 567 -38.22 -7.99 -32.73
C LEU A 567 -37.92 -8.46 -34.14
N SER A 568 -37.30 -9.63 -34.27
CA SER A 568 -36.99 -10.27 -35.54
C SER A 568 -37.72 -11.61 -35.64
N GLY A 569 -38.53 -11.77 -36.69
CA GLY A 569 -39.31 -12.97 -36.98
C GLY A 569 -38.53 -13.98 -37.84
N ASP A 570 -38.82 -15.26 -37.66
CA ASP A 570 -38.30 -16.38 -38.46
C ASP A 570 -38.49 -16.24 -39.99
N GLY A 571 -39.50 -15.50 -40.44
CA GLY A 571 -39.73 -15.15 -41.85
C GLY A 571 -38.98 -13.92 -42.37
N GLY A 572 -38.02 -13.37 -41.62
CA GLY A 572 -37.27 -12.16 -41.99
C GLY A 572 -38.00 -10.84 -41.72
N ALA A 573 -39.17 -10.89 -41.06
CA ALA A 573 -39.91 -9.69 -40.66
C ALA A 573 -39.24 -9.02 -39.45
N THR A 574 -39.22 -7.69 -39.41
CA THR A 574 -38.69 -6.92 -38.29
C THR A 574 -39.75 -5.94 -37.79
N ALA A 575 -39.86 -5.78 -36.47
CA ALA A 575 -40.72 -4.80 -35.82
C ALA A 575 -39.93 -4.03 -34.77
N VAL A 576 -40.05 -2.71 -34.77
CA VAL A 576 -39.30 -1.81 -33.87
C VAL A 576 -40.29 -1.07 -32.99
N PHE A 577 -40.06 -1.06 -31.69
CA PHE A 577 -40.91 -0.43 -30.69
C PHE A 577 -40.09 0.52 -29.82
N PRO A 578 -40.48 1.80 -29.67
CA PRO A 578 -39.77 2.72 -28.80
C PRO A 578 -39.93 2.31 -27.34
N ALA A 579 -38.85 2.39 -26.58
CA ALA A 579 -38.88 2.28 -25.14
C ALA A 579 -39.05 3.67 -24.52
N THR A 580 -40.19 3.90 -23.87
CA THR A 580 -40.46 5.16 -23.18
C THR A 580 -39.79 5.16 -21.80
N ARG A 581 -39.06 6.23 -21.50
CA ARG A 581 -38.37 6.44 -20.22
C ARG A 581 -39.28 7.13 -19.21
N THR A 582 -39.08 6.84 -17.94
CA THR A 582 -39.64 7.67 -16.87
C THR A 582 -38.89 9.01 -16.82
N PRO A 583 -39.57 10.16 -16.74
CA PRO A 583 -38.89 11.45 -16.59
C PRO A 583 -37.97 11.43 -15.36
N HIS A 584 -36.70 11.80 -15.54
CA HIS A 584 -35.66 11.82 -14.49
C HIS A 584 -35.39 10.47 -13.79
N GLY A 585 -35.89 9.35 -14.33
CA GLY A 585 -35.72 8.02 -13.75
C GLY A 585 -34.75 7.15 -14.53
N ASP A 586 -34.23 6.12 -13.87
CA ASP A 586 -33.37 5.10 -14.47
C ASP A 586 -34.16 3.97 -15.14
N THR A 587 -35.49 4.07 -15.20
CA THR A 587 -36.37 3.01 -15.72
C THR A 587 -36.96 3.34 -17.08
N PHE A 588 -37.12 2.31 -17.90
CA PHE A 588 -37.77 2.38 -19.20
C PHE A 588 -38.81 1.28 -19.36
N THR A 589 -39.73 1.47 -20.29
CA THR A 589 -40.71 0.48 -20.71
C THR A 589 -40.95 0.56 -22.21
N ALA A 590 -40.73 -0.54 -22.91
CA ALA A 590 -41.16 -0.77 -24.28
C ALA A 590 -42.49 -1.54 -24.29
N ARG A 591 -43.37 -1.14 -25.20
CA ARG A 591 -44.72 -1.68 -25.35
C ARG A 591 -44.84 -2.38 -26.70
N VAL A 592 -45.09 -3.68 -26.68
CA VAL A 592 -45.18 -4.51 -27.88
C VAL A 592 -46.63 -4.96 -28.08
N PRO A 593 -47.40 -4.35 -28.99
CA PRO A 593 -48.72 -4.83 -29.37
C PRO A 593 -48.60 -6.15 -30.16
N ALA A 594 -48.67 -7.29 -29.46
CA ALA A 594 -48.50 -8.61 -30.08
C ALA A 594 -49.58 -8.92 -31.13
N ALA A 595 -50.72 -8.24 -31.08
CA ALA A 595 -51.80 -8.37 -32.05
C ALA A 595 -51.43 -7.87 -33.47
N ASP A 596 -50.43 -6.99 -33.57
CA ASP A 596 -49.99 -6.38 -34.82
C ASP A 596 -48.89 -7.20 -35.50
N LEU A 597 -48.24 -8.11 -34.76
CA LEU A 597 -47.18 -8.97 -35.27
C LEU A 597 -47.75 -10.05 -36.22
N PRO A 598 -47.10 -10.30 -37.38
CA PRO A 598 -47.34 -11.47 -38.20
C PRO A 598 -47.16 -12.81 -37.46
N ALA A 599 -47.77 -13.87 -37.99
CA ALA A 599 -47.58 -15.22 -37.47
C ALA A 599 -46.12 -15.67 -37.70
N GLY A 600 -45.51 -16.24 -36.67
CA GLY A 600 -44.10 -16.63 -36.67
C GLY A 600 -43.54 -16.73 -35.25
N VAL A 601 -42.26 -17.06 -35.15
CA VAL A 601 -41.49 -16.99 -33.90
C VAL A 601 -40.61 -15.75 -33.93
N TRP A 602 -40.73 -14.93 -32.89
CA TRP A 602 -40.03 -13.66 -32.77
C TRP A 602 -38.94 -13.74 -31.69
N SER A 603 -37.70 -13.46 -32.05
CA SER A 603 -36.63 -13.12 -31.10
C SER A 603 -36.62 -11.62 -30.85
N GLY A 604 -36.03 -11.19 -29.73
CA GLY A 604 -36.03 -9.77 -29.36
C GLY A 604 -34.70 -9.31 -28.80
N GLU A 605 -34.35 -8.07 -29.11
CA GLU A 605 -33.21 -7.36 -28.55
C GLU A 605 -33.56 -5.90 -28.24
N LEU A 606 -32.82 -5.31 -27.32
CA LEU A 606 -32.89 -3.90 -26.98
C LEU A 606 -31.66 -3.20 -27.56
N ARG A 607 -31.88 -2.18 -28.39
CA ARG A 607 -30.86 -1.39 -29.06
C ARG A 607 -30.80 0.04 -28.53
N LEU A 608 -29.60 0.55 -28.34
CA LEU A 608 -29.29 1.95 -28.08
C LEU A 608 -28.13 2.32 -29.01
N SER A 609 -28.38 3.09 -30.07
CA SER A 609 -27.36 3.44 -31.06
C SER A 609 -26.57 2.19 -31.53
N GLY A 610 -25.26 2.13 -31.27
CA GLY A 610 -24.40 0.98 -31.61
C GLY A 610 -24.45 -0.21 -30.63
N TRP A 611 -25.11 -0.08 -29.48
CA TRP A 611 -25.22 -1.14 -28.48
C TRP A 611 -26.48 -1.96 -28.67
N SER A 612 -26.35 -3.29 -28.65
CA SER A 612 -27.49 -4.22 -28.68
C SER A 612 -27.35 -5.28 -27.59
N VAL A 613 -28.45 -5.61 -26.90
CA VAL A 613 -28.53 -6.74 -25.98
C VAL A 613 -29.74 -7.62 -26.28
N THR A 614 -29.54 -8.93 -26.32
CA THR A 614 -30.66 -9.88 -26.46
C THR A 614 -31.56 -9.83 -25.23
N LEU A 615 -32.87 -9.85 -25.44
CA LEU A 615 -33.84 -9.89 -24.35
C LEU A 615 -33.74 -11.22 -23.57
N PRO A 616 -33.98 -11.21 -22.25
CA PRO A 616 -34.03 -12.42 -21.45
C PRO A 616 -35.19 -13.32 -21.91
N PRO A 617 -35.13 -14.63 -21.61
CA PRO A 617 -36.23 -15.54 -21.90
C PRO A 617 -37.55 -15.05 -21.27
N LEU A 618 -38.65 -15.31 -21.97
CA LEU A 618 -39.97 -15.02 -21.44
C LEU A 618 -40.26 -15.93 -20.23
N PRO A 619 -40.96 -15.44 -19.18
CA PRO A 619 -41.29 -16.28 -18.03
C PRO A 619 -42.07 -17.53 -18.44
N GLU A 620 -41.73 -18.69 -17.88
CA GLU A 620 -42.41 -19.95 -18.19
C GLU A 620 -43.89 -19.94 -17.82
N ASN A 621 -44.24 -19.18 -16.77
CA ASN A 621 -45.61 -18.98 -16.31
C ASN A 621 -46.37 -17.86 -17.05
N LEU A 622 -45.76 -17.23 -18.07
CA LEU A 622 -46.43 -16.18 -18.84
C LEU A 622 -47.56 -16.81 -19.69
N THR A 623 -48.80 -16.55 -19.28
CA THR A 623 -50.00 -17.09 -19.93
C THR A 623 -50.13 -16.60 -21.38
N ALA A 624 -50.76 -17.38 -22.24
CA ALA A 624 -50.94 -16.99 -23.65
C ALA A 624 -51.95 -15.83 -23.77
N ALA A 625 -51.54 -14.73 -24.39
CA ALA A 625 -52.46 -13.69 -24.84
C ALA A 625 -53.29 -14.20 -26.03
N LYS A 626 -54.59 -13.91 -26.06
CA LYS A 626 -55.51 -14.39 -27.10
C LYS A 626 -56.39 -13.25 -27.60
N TRP A 627 -56.62 -13.19 -28.92
CA TRP A 627 -57.48 -12.19 -29.55
C TRP A 627 -58.15 -12.72 -30.82
N ARG A 628 -59.01 -11.91 -31.44
CA ARG A 628 -59.62 -12.19 -32.75
C ARG A 628 -59.23 -11.13 -33.77
N ARG A 629 -58.80 -11.56 -34.96
CA ARG A 629 -58.51 -10.69 -36.12
C ARG A 629 -59.33 -11.18 -37.31
N ARG A 630 -60.28 -10.35 -37.77
CA ARG A 630 -61.23 -10.71 -38.85
C ARG A 630 -61.92 -12.07 -38.62
N GLY A 631 -62.43 -12.29 -37.40
CA GLY A 631 -63.14 -13.52 -37.01
C GLY A 631 -62.25 -14.74 -36.72
N THR A 632 -60.96 -14.72 -37.09
CA THR A 632 -60.02 -15.82 -36.81
C THR A 632 -59.43 -15.65 -35.40
N PRO A 633 -59.37 -16.70 -34.57
CA PRO A 633 -58.68 -16.65 -33.28
C PRO A 633 -57.15 -16.68 -33.44
N TRP A 634 -56.47 -15.83 -32.67
CA TRP A 634 -55.01 -15.70 -32.63
C TRP A 634 -54.49 -15.79 -31.20
N TYR A 635 -53.21 -16.11 -31.06
CA TYR A 635 -52.52 -16.12 -29.77
C TYR A 635 -51.07 -15.65 -29.88
N ALA A 636 -50.53 -15.18 -28.75
CA ALA A 636 -49.12 -14.93 -28.52
C ALA A 636 -48.71 -15.61 -27.21
N LYS A 637 -47.64 -16.42 -27.24
CA LYS A 637 -47.16 -17.13 -26.06
C LYS A 637 -45.65 -17.39 -26.11
N PRO A 638 -45.00 -17.64 -24.95
CA PRO A 638 -43.64 -18.16 -24.94
C PRO A 638 -43.50 -19.44 -25.76
N LEU A 639 -42.39 -19.59 -26.47
CA LEU A 639 -42.04 -20.83 -27.13
C LEU A 639 -41.72 -21.91 -26.07
N SER A 640 -42.44 -23.03 -26.09
CA SER A 640 -42.31 -24.12 -25.12
C SER A 640 -40.98 -24.87 -25.31
N GLY A 641 -40.21 -25.08 -24.23
CA GLY A 641 -39.00 -25.93 -24.26
C GLY A 641 -37.70 -25.32 -23.72
N GLY A 642 -37.73 -24.42 -22.73
CA GLY A 642 -36.51 -23.96 -22.05
C GLY A 642 -35.50 -23.23 -22.94
N SER A 643 -35.98 -22.41 -23.89
CA SER A 643 -35.10 -21.54 -24.67
C SER A 643 -34.34 -20.60 -23.72
N GLU A 644 -33.00 -20.61 -23.76
CA GLU A 644 -32.16 -19.65 -23.04
C GLU A 644 -32.32 -18.21 -23.55
N ARG A 645 -33.12 -17.99 -24.59
CA ARG A 645 -33.32 -16.71 -25.28
C ARG A 645 -34.79 -16.33 -25.38
N PHE A 646 -35.06 -15.03 -25.48
CA PHE A 646 -36.40 -14.50 -25.78
C PHE A 646 -36.98 -15.12 -27.06
N ALA A 647 -38.17 -15.73 -26.96
CA ALA A 647 -38.88 -16.30 -28.09
C ALA A 647 -40.41 -16.20 -27.91
N LEU A 648 -41.05 -15.29 -28.64
CA LEU A 648 -42.49 -15.09 -28.65
C LEU A 648 -43.10 -15.74 -29.90
N ARG A 649 -43.94 -16.75 -29.73
CA ARG A 649 -44.71 -17.35 -30.84
C ARG A 649 -46.03 -16.62 -31.01
N VAL A 650 -46.22 -16.05 -32.19
CA VAL A 650 -47.49 -15.46 -32.64
C VAL A 650 -48.11 -16.39 -33.67
N GLY A 651 -49.37 -16.79 -33.50
CA GLY A 651 -49.99 -17.77 -34.39
C GLY A 651 -51.51 -17.71 -34.44
N LYS A 652 -52.05 -18.28 -35.51
CA LYS A 652 -53.49 -18.55 -35.65
C LYS A 652 -53.81 -19.84 -34.89
N THR A 653 -54.93 -19.86 -34.18
CA THR A 653 -55.45 -21.10 -33.64
C THR A 653 -56.06 -21.88 -34.80
N GLY A 654 -55.39 -22.95 -35.25
CA GLY A 654 -55.95 -23.83 -36.26
C GLY A 654 -57.24 -24.47 -35.75
N LEU A 655 -58.32 -24.36 -36.52
CA LEU A 655 -59.54 -25.15 -36.31
C LEU A 655 -59.23 -26.58 -36.79
N VAL A 656 -58.84 -27.48 -35.90
CA VAL A 656 -58.79 -28.92 -36.21
C VAL A 656 -59.56 -29.73 -35.15
N LYS A 657 -60.77 -30.11 -35.58
CA LYS A 657 -61.58 -31.31 -35.28
C LYS A 657 -62.01 -31.60 -33.84
N THR A 658 -63.26 -31.22 -33.56
CA THR A 658 -64.22 -32.07 -32.85
C THR A 658 -64.79 -33.10 -33.84
N VAL A 659 -65.17 -34.29 -33.34
CA VAL A 659 -65.91 -35.40 -33.98
C VAL A 659 -65.04 -36.57 -34.50
N ALA A 660 -64.74 -37.50 -33.60
CA ALA A 660 -64.93 -38.95 -33.81
C ALA A 660 -64.85 -39.65 -32.43
N GLY A 661 -66.00 -40.00 -31.86
CA GLY A 661 -66.03 -40.70 -30.56
C GLY A 661 -67.39 -40.79 -29.89
N ARG A 662 -68.45 -41.10 -30.64
CA ARG A 662 -69.74 -41.62 -30.12
C ARG A 662 -70.58 -42.14 -31.30
N VAL A 663 -70.60 -43.45 -31.52
CA VAL A 663 -71.77 -44.35 -31.56
C VAL A 663 -71.28 -45.78 -31.85
N ARG A 664 -71.72 -46.70 -30.99
CA ARG A 664 -71.53 -48.18 -30.89
C ARG A 664 -72.36 -48.94 -31.96
N PRO A 665 -72.24 -50.27 -32.15
CA PRO A 665 -72.65 -51.30 -31.15
C PRO A 665 -71.49 -51.90 -30.36
#